data_AF-A0A6M8VUE0-F1
#
_entry.id   AF-A0A6M8VUE0-F1
#
_cell.length_a   1.000
_cell.length_b   1.000
_cell.length_c   1.000
_cell.angle_alpha   90.00
_cell.angle_beta   90.00
_cell.angle_gamma   90.00
#
_symmetry.space_group_name_H-M   'P 1'
#
loop_
_entity.id
_entity.type
_entity.pdbx_description
1 polymer ?
#
loop_
_entity_poly.entity_id
_entity_poly.type
_entity_poly.pdbx_seq_one_letter_code
_entity_poly.pdbx_strand_id
1 'polypeptide(L)'
;MVDQIPNKKMKVFAALALGAILAGCGTTPDADQTDRSSEQAAMADRFEAEEAARAEREAAERQAAAEAERRAAEQAAARAEAERQAAEEAARAEAERQAAEEAARAEAERQAAEAAARAEAEAERQAAEAAARAEAERQAAEEAAGAEAERQAAEEAARAEAERQAAEEAARAEAERQAAEEAARAEAERQATEEAARAEAERQAAEEAARAEAEPQAAEEAAQAAAATEDEDEPALADEASEEMAATAQGEVVDAASQPVVAQTDLEVIIPRTPENIARLGRDLTPMGSIRAGNAEGTIPAWDGGISRDDWPEGYQPGDRHPDPFPNDEPLFTITGENYQEYADRLSAGQMAVFERYPDTYYMKVYPTRRSASFPERIYEATIDNATTGRLVANGEGVEDVYEGFPFPLPQNAYHLIWNHKLKFKGIGGARYNNQVVPTASGNFQLIRLREEILGLYYREGMTIEDTDNILLYFFQEVLSPARLAGNILLVHETLNQLKQPRQAWIYNPGQRRVRRAPNVAYDNPGTASDGLRTNDMTDMFNGAMDRYNWEIVGKKEMYIPYNSYGVHSGELTADDLVMPGHLDPQYMRYELHRVWIVEATLREGTRHIHPRRTFYLDEDSYQIALLDHYDQRGDLWRVSEAHTINYYELPTYWSSVLSHMDLQSGRYLADGIDNQDPVPTFNVELSPSNYTPQALRTRGRR
;
A
#
# COMPACT_ATOMS: atom_id res chain seq x y z
N MET A 1 42.83 -30.14 41.00
CA MET A 1 44.27 -30.49 41.17
C MET A 1 44.74 -29.70 42.38
N VAL A 2 44.72 -30.25 43.60
CA VAL A 2 45.68 -31.21 44.19
C VAL A 2 47.11 -30.64 44.26
N ASP A 3 47.68 -30.73 45.47
CA ASP A 3 49.05 -30.49 45.95
C ASP A 3 49.44 -29.06 46.36
N GLN A 4 49.59 -28.77 47.66
CA GLN A 4 50.69 -29.12 48.58
C GLN A 4 52.00 -28.38 48.28
N ILE A 5 52.40 -27.48 49.20
CA ILE A 5 53.75 -26.91 49.26
C ILE A 5 54.39 -27.31 50.60
N PRO A 6 55.62 -27.88 50.60
CA PRO A 6 56.27 -28.42 51.78
C PRO A 6 57.30 -27.48 52.45
N ASN A 7 57.54 -27.83 53.71
CA ASN A 7 58.57 -27.35 54.65
C ASN A 7 60.00 -27.45 54.09
N LYS A 8 60.85 -26.42 54.26
CA LYS A 8 62.31 -26.50 54.03
C LYS A 8 63.12 -25.85 55.15
N LYS A 9 63.98 -26.67 55.77
CA LYS A 9 65.09 -26.33 56.67
C LYS A 9 66.21 -25.61 55.90
N MET A 10 66.99 -24.77 56.59
CA MET A 10 68.34 -24.38 56.14
C MET A 10 69.34 -24.45 57.30
N LYS A 11 70.42 -25.21 57.07
CA LYS A 11 71.65 -25.35 57.89
C LYS A 11 72.68 -24.32 57.40
N VAL A 12 73.57 -23.82 58.28
CA VAL A 12 74.99 -23.54 57.93
C VAL A 12 75.92 -23.69 59.17
N PHE A 13 76.74 -24.75 59.16
CA PHE A 13 78.17 -24.96 59.55
C PHE A 13 78.75 -24.38 60.88
N ALA A 14 79.35 -25.14 61.83
CA ALA A 14 80.58 -26.00 61.85
C ALA A 14 81.89 -25.19 61.64
N ALA A 15 83.03 -25.36 62.33
CA ALA A 15 83.55 -26.24 63.39
C ALA A 15 84.95 -25.72 63.83
N LEU A 16 85.46 -26.09 65.02
CA LEU A 16 86.78 -26.74 65.21
C LEU A 16 87.13 -26.96 66.69
N ALA A 17 87.78 -28.09 66.94
CA ALA A 17 88.11 -28.70 68.22
C ALA A 17 89.64 -28.87 68.38
N LEU A 18 90.11 -29.01 69.63
CA LEU A 18 91.27 -29.76 70.19
C LEU A 18 91.74 -29.05 71.48
N GLY A 19 92.19 -29.65 72.58
CA GLY A 19 92.48 -31.02 73.01
C GLY A 19 92.80 -31.00 74.53
N ALA A 20 92.46 -32.04 75.29
CA ALA A 20 93.36 -33.08 75.81
C ALA A 20 93.88 -32.89 77.27
N ILE A 21 93.18 -33.56 78.20
CA ILE A 21 93.63 -34.46 79.28
C ILE A 21 95.15 -34.56 79.61
N LEU A 22 95.57 -34.31 80.88
CA LEU A 22 96.17 -35.29 81.84
C LEU A 22 96.63 -34.65 83.17
N ALA A 23 96.77 -35.53 84.17
CA ALA A 23 96.87 -35.34 85.61
C ALA A 23 98.26 -34.96 86.17
N GLY A 24 98.28 -34.55 87.45
CA GLY A 24 99.31 -35.02 88.40
C GLY A 24 100.05 -33.97 89.24
N CYS A 25 99.76 -33.98 90.55
CA CYS A 25 100.62 -33.66 91.71
C CYS A 25 101.59 -32.44 91.71
N GLY A 26 101.38 -31.57 92.70
CA GLY A 26 102.42 -31.25 93.67
C GLY A 26 102.70 -29.78 93.93
N THR A 27 102.75 -29.46 95.23
CA THR A 27 103.40 -28.32 95.92
C THR A 27 102.61 -27.03 96.17
N THR A 28 102.68 -26.64 97.44
CA THR A 28 102.04 -25.54 98.21
C THR A 28 102.75 -24.19 98.02
N PRO A 29 102.18 -23.06 98.51
CA PRO A 29 102.05 -21.80 97.77
C PRO A 29 103.13 -20.76 98.08
N ASP A 30 103.23 -19.74 97.21
CA ASP A 30 104.01 -18.53 97.47
C ASP A 30 103.10 -17.28 97.45
N ALA A 31 103.30 -16.39 98.43
CA ALA A 31 102.30 -15.45 98.95
C ALA A 31 102.27 -14.07 98.26
N ASP A 32 102.62 -13.99 96.97
CA ASP A 32 102.75 -12.72 96.23
C ASP A 32 101.80 -12.60 95.01
N GLN A 33 100.85 -13.53 94.86
CA GLN A 33 99.83 -13.53 93.78
C GLN A 33 98.44 -13.02 94.22
N THR A 34 98.21 -12.80 95.51
CA THR A 34 96.88 -12.51 96.08
C THR A 34 96.39 -11.08 95.88
N ASP A 35 97.26 -10.13 95.50
CA ASP A 35 96.88 -8.72 95.30
C ASP A 35 96.59 -8.36 93.83
N ARG A 36 97.12 -9.13 92.86
CA ARG A 36 96.77 -8.98 91.43
C ARG A 36 95.52 -9.76 91.01
N SER A 37 95.17 -10.83 91.75
CA SER A 37 93.99 -11.66 91.45
C SER A 37 92.68 -11.02 91.92
N SER A 38 92.71 -10.22 92.98
CA SER A 38 91.54 -9.47 93.48
C SER A 38 91.16 -8.32 92.53
N GLU A 39 92.13 -7.59 91.98
CA GLU A 39 91.89 -6.55 90.98
C GLU A 39 91.43 -7.13 89.62
N GLN A 40 92.00 -8.27 89.18
CA GLN A 40 91.55 -8.94 87.95
C GLN A 40 90.15 -9.54 88.07
N ALA A 41 89.78 -10.11 89.23
CA ALA A 41 88.43 -10.60 89.49
C ALA A 41 87.41 -9.45 89.55
N ALA A 42 87.74 -8.32 90.19
CA ALA A 42 86.87 -7.15 90.25
C ALA A 42 86.70 -6.47 88.86
N MET A 43 87.71 -6.55 88.00
CA MET A 43 87.63 -6.05 86.61
C MET A 43 86.81 -6.97 85.71
N ALA A 44 86.91 -8.30 85.90
CA ALA A 44 86.08 -9.29 85.19
C ALA A 44 84.60 -9.18 85.60
N ASP A 45 84.30 -9.06 86.89
CA ASP A 45 82.91 -8.86 87.37
C ASP A 45 82.32 -7.53 86.86
N ARG A 46 83.12 -6.46 86.76
CA ARG A 46 82.67 -5.20 86.13
C ARG A 46 82.41 -5.35 84.63
N PHE A 47 83.24 -6.10 83.92
CA PHE A 47 83.07 -6.35 82.49
C PHE A 47 81.84 -7.22 82.21
N GLU A 48 81.62 -8.27 82.99
CA GLU A 48 80.42 -9.10 82.89
C GLU A 48 79.14 -8.33 83.26
N ALA A 49 79.21 -7.46 84.27
CA ALA A 49 78.10 -6.57 84.62
C ALA A 49 77.82 -5.51 83.52
N GLU A 50 78.87 -4.98 82.87
CA GLU A 50 78.71 -4.08 81.72
C GLU A 50 78.17 -4.80 80.48
N GLU A 51 78.59 -6.03 80.19
CA GLU A 51 78.04 -6.84 79.11
C GLU A 51 76.58 -7.22 79.37
N ALA A 52 76.23 -7.62 80.60
CA ALA A 52 74.84 -7.91 80.97
C ALA A 52 73.96 -6.66 80.85
N ALA A 53 74.44 -5.50 81.32
CA ALA A 53 73.73 -4.23 81.17
C ALA A 53 73.60 -3.80 79.70
N ARG A 54 74.60 -4.09 78.86
CA ARG A 54 74.56 -3.84 77.42
C ARG A 54 73.56 -4.76 76.72
N ALA A 55 73.54 -6.05 77.05
CA ALA A 55 72.60 -7.02 76.50
C ALA A 55 71.15 -6.67 76.89
N GLU A 56 70.93 -6.20 78.12
CA GLU A 56 69.62 -5.75 78.59
C GLU A 56 69.16 -4.47 77.86
N ARG A 57 70.07 -3.52 77.62
CA ARG A 57 69.79 -2.33 76.78
C ARG A 57 69.47 -2.70 75.34
N GLU A 58 70.26 -3.60 74.72
CA GLU A 58 70.00 -4.05 73.35
C GLU A 58 68.67 -4.83 73.25
N ALA A 59 68.30 -5.60 74.27
CA ALA A 59 67.00 -6.28 74.35
C ALA A 59 65.84 -5.28 74.49
N ALA A 60 66.00 -4.25 75.33
CA ALA A 60 65.01 -3.18 75.50
C ALA A 60 64.85 -2.34 74.22
N GLU A 61 65.95 -2.03 73.52
CA GLU A 61 65.92 -1.33 72.24
C GLU A 61 65.22 -2.15 71.15
N ARG A 62 65.45 -3.47 71.09
CA ARG A 62 64.75 -4.37 70.16
C ARG A 62 63.25 -4.46 70.45
N GLN A 63 62.86 -4.49 71.73
CA GLN A 63 61.45 -4.46 72.12
C GLN A 63 60.79 -3.13 71.76
N ALA A 64 61.47 -2.01 72.01
CA ALA A 64 60.98 -0.68 71.65
C ALA A 64 60.85 -0.53 70.12
N ALA A 65 61.80 -1.06 69.34
CA ALA A 65 61.74 -1.05 67.88
C ALA A 65 60.58 -1.90 67.35
N ALA A 66 60.37 -3.11 67.88
CA ALA A 66 59.26 -3.97 67.50
C ALA A 66 57.90 -3.36 67.86
N GLU A 67 57.79 -2.68 69.00
CA GLU A 67 56.55 -1.98 69.37
C GLU A 67 56.31 -0.75 68.49
N ALA A 68 57.34 -0.01 68.12
CA ALA A 68 57.25 1.11 67.18
C ALA A 68 56.80 0.63 65.78
N GLU A 69 57.35 -0.48 65.30
CA GLU A 69 56.96 -1.10 64.03
C GLU A 69 55.50 -1.56 64.04
N ARG A 70 55.05 -2.21 65.12
CA ARG A 70 53.64 -2.61 65.28
C ARG A 70 52.70 -1.41 65.25
N ARG A 71 53.03 -0.33 65.99
CA ARG A 71 52.23 0.91 66.00
C ARG A 71 52.21 1.58 64.62
N ALA A 72 53.32 1.58 63.89
CA ALA A 72 53.37 2.10 62.53
C ALA A 72 52.49 1.28 61.56
N ALA A 73 52.51 -0.06 61.68
CA ALA A 73 51.67 -0.94 60.87
C ALA A 73 50.17 -0.76 61.18
N GLU A 74 49.79 -0.63 62.46
CA GLU A 74 48.42 -0.33 62.88
C GLU A 74 47.94 1.02 62.35
N GLN A 75 48.79 2.06 62.41
CA GLN A 75 48.47 3.38 61.86
C GLN A 75 48.33 3.36 60.34
N ALA A 76 49.16 2.59 59.63
CA ALA A 76 49.07 2.44 58.18
C ALA A 76 47.78 1.71 57.78
N ALA A 77 47.40 0.65 58.50
CA ALA A 77 46.15 -0.07 58.27
C ALA A 77 44.92 0.82 58.51
N ALA A 78 44.92 1.61 59.60
CA ALA A 78 43.83 2.54 59.90
C ALA A 78 43.69 3.64 58.84
N ARG A 79 44.80 4.14 58.28
CA ARG A 79 44.77 5.13 57.17
C ARG A 79 44.21 4.52 55.90
N ALA A 80 44.65 3.31 55.53
CA ALA A 80 44.15 2.62 54.35
C ALA A 80 42.64 2.31 54.44
N GLU A 81 42.15 1.95 55.64
CA GLU A 81 40.73 1.74 55.86
C GLU A 81 39.92 3.05 55.77
N ALA A 82 40.43 4.15 56.33
CA ALA A 82 39.79 5.46 56.22
C ALA A 82 39.75 5.97 54.77
N GLU A 83 40.81 5.77 53.98
CA GLU A 83 40.85 6.12 52.56
C GLU A 83 39.85 5.30 51.74
N ARG A 84 39.71 3.99 52.02
CA ARG A 84 38.71 3.14 51.36
C ARG A 84 37.29 3.60 51.67
N GLN A 85 36.99 3.92 52.92
CA GLN A 85 35.67 4.41 53.32
C GLN A 85 35.34 5.75 52.65
N ALA A 86 36.30 6.68 52.60
CA ALA A 86 36.12 7.96 51.93
C ALA A 86 35.90 7.80 50.41
N ALA A 87 36.58 6.86 49.76
CA ALA A 87 36.40 6.56 48.34
C ALA A 87 35.01 5.95 48.05
N GLU A 88 34.53 5.05 48.92
CA GLU A 88 33.21 4.44 48.80
C GLU A 88 32.09 5.47 48.99
N GLU A 89 32.24 6.37 49.95
CA GLU A 89 31.29 7.48 50.17
C GLU A 89 31.26 8.46 48.98
N ALA A 90 32.43 8.81 48.43
CA ALA A 90 32.53 9.66 47.25
C ALA A 90 31.88 9.03 46.02
N ALA A 91 32.10 7.73 45.78
CA ALA A 91 31.47 7.00 44.67
C ALA A 91 29.95 6.93 44.81
N ARG A 92 29.45 6.72 46.04
CA ARG A 92 28.01 6.72 46.31
C ARG A 92 27.38 8.09 46.08
N ALA A 93 28.04 9.17 46.51
CA ALA A 93 27.57 10.53 46.30
C ALA A 93 27.55 10.91 44.80
N GLU A 94 28.53 10.44 44.03
CA GLU A 94 28.55 10.64 42.57
C GLU A 94 27.43 9.88 41.86
N ALA A 95 27.18 8.62 42.23
CA ALA A 95 26.08 7.83 41.68
C ALA A 95 24.71 8.45 42.00
N GLU A 96 24.53 8.97 43.22
CA GLU A 96 23.30 9.66 43.61
C GLU A 96 23.09 10.96 42.82
N ARG A 97 24.17 11.72 42.54
CA ARG A 97 24.11 12.91 41.69
C ARG A 97 23.72 12.58 40.26
N GLN A 98 24.31 11.53 39.67
CA GLN A 98 23.99 11.09 38.30
C GLN A 98 22.54 10.62 38.19
N ALA A 99 22.05 9.85 39.17
CA ALA A 99 20.65 9.41 39.21
C ALA A 99 19.67 10.60 39.35
N ALA A 100 20.03 11.61 40.15
CA ALA A 100 19.22 12.83 40.29
C ALA A 100 19.18 13.67 39.00
N GLU A 101 20.30 13.77 38.29
CA GLU A 101 20.39 14.49 37.01
C GLU A 101 19.58 13.78 35.90
N GLU A 102 19.65 12.44 35.84
CA GLU A 102 18.85 11.64 34.92
C GLU A 102 17.34 11.76 35.22
N ALA A 103 16.95 11.71 36.49
CA ALA A 103 15.57 11.90 36.91
C ALA A 103 15.04 13.31 36.55
N ALA A 104 15.85 14.34 36.74
CA ALA A 104 15.51 15.72 36.36
C ALA A 104 15.36 15.88 34.85
N ARG A 105 16.22 15.23 34.05
CA ARG A 105 16.13 15.24 32.59
C ARG A 105 14.86 14.52 32.11
N ALA A 106 14.54 13.36 32.69
CA ALA A 106 13.33 12.61 32.39
C ALA A 106 12.06 13.40 32.75
N GLU A 107 12.08 14.15 33.85
CA GLU A 107 10.96 15.02 34.23
C GLU A 107 10.81 16.22 33.28
N ALA A 108 11.90 16.87 32.89
CA ALA A 108 11.87 17.97 31.92
C ALA A 108 11.35 17.50 30.55
N GLU A 109 11.75 16.31 30.11
CA GLU A 109 11.27 15.70 28.87
C GLU A 109 9.78 15.34 28.95
N ARG A 110 9.31 14.82 30.09
CA ARG A 110 7.88 14.57 30.35
C ARG A 110 7.06 15.86 30.26
N GLN A 111 7.55 16.95 30.83
CA GLN A 111 6.87 18.24 30.79
C GLN A 111 6.83 18.84 29.38
N ALA A 112 7.94 18.73 28.62
CA ALA A 112 7.98 19.15 27.22
C ALA A 112 7.03 18.33 26.34
N ALA A 113 6.96 17.01 26.57
CA ALA A 113 6.05 16.12 25.87
C ALA A 113 4.57 16.40 26.20
N GLU A 114 4.25 16.70 27.47
CA GLU A 114 2.89 17.09 27.86
C GLU A 114 2.49 18.42 27.22
N ALA A 115 3.40 19.38 27.15
CA ALA A 115 3.17 20.65 26.45
C ALA A 115 2.95 20.46 24.94
N ALA A 116 3.76 19.61 24.29
CA ALA A 116 3.61 19.29 22.88
C ALA A 116 2.28 18.56 22.59
N ALA A 117 1.90 17.58 23.42
CA ALA A 117 0.64 16.86 23.27
C ALA A 117 -0.59 17.76 23.46
N ARG A 118 -0.51 18.75 24.37
CA ARG A 118 -1.55 19.78 24.51
C ARG A 118 -1.65 20.66 23.27
N ALA A 119 -0.52 21.05 22.69
CA ALA A 119 -0.49 21.85 21.46
C ALA A 119 -1.03 21.06 20.26
N GLU A 120 -0.68 19.78 20.12
CA GLU A 120 -1.19 18.89 19.08
C GLU A 120 -2.70 18.68 19.21
N ALA A 121 -3.21 18.41 20.41
CA ALA A 121 -4.64 18.27 20.67
C ALA A 121 -5.43 19.56 20.41
N GLU A 122 -4.82 20.72 20.70
CA GLU A 122 -5.42 22.02 20.38
C GLU A 122 -5.44 22.29 18.87
N ALA A 123 -4.37 21.97 18.15
CA ALA A 123 -4.32 22.05 16.69
C ALA A 123 -5.34 21.10 16.03
N GLU A 124 -5.47 19.87 16.52
CA GLU A 124 -6.47 18.89 16.06
C GLU A 124 -7.89 19.40 16.29
N ARG A 125 -8.16 19.99 17.46
CA ARG A 125 -9.47 20.62 17.75
C ARG A 125 -9.77 21.75 16.77
N GLN A 126 -8.80 22.63 16.50
CA GLN A 126 -8.96 23.74 15.57
C GLN A 126 -9.16 23.25 14.13
N ALA A 127 -8.43 22.22 13.71
CA ALA A 127 -8.58 21.61 12.39
C ALA A 127 -9.95 20.93 12.24
N ALA A 128 -10.43 20.23 13.26
CA ALA A 128 -11.75 19.62 13.27
C ALA A 128 -12.88 20.67 13.20
N GLU A 129 -12.75 21.77 13.93
CA GLU A 129 -13.71 22.88 13.91
C GLU A 129 -13.72 23.58 12.53
N ALA A 130 -12.55 23.79 11.91
CA ALA A 130 -12.44 24.33 10.57
C ALA A 130 -13.03 23.39 9.51
N ALA A 131 -12.79 22.07 9.62
CA ALA A 131 -13.34 21.07 8.72
C ALA A 131 -14.87 20.98 8.83
N ALA A 132 -15.41 20.99 10.05
CA ALA A 132 -16.86 21.00 10.28
C ALA A 132 -17.52 22.25 9.69
N ARG A 133 -16.86 23.41 9.78
CA ARG A 133 -17.34 24.65 9.17
C ARG A 133 -17.32 24.59 7.65
N ALA A 134 -16.24 24.06 7.05
CA ALA A 134 -16.15 23.91 5.60
C ALA A 134 -17.17 22.90 5.05
N GLU A 135 -17.46 21.83 5.80
CA GLU A 135 -18.49 20.86 5.43
C GLU A 135 -19.89 21.47 5.49
N ALA A 136 -20.20 22.25 6.53
CA ALA A 136 -21.47 22.96 6.63
C ALA A 136 -21.66 23.97 5.48
N GLU A 137 -20.58 24.65 5.08
CA GLU A 137 -20.59 25.57 3.93
C GLU A 137 -20.79 24.83 2.59
N ARG A 138 -20.17 23.67 2.42
CA ARG A 138 -20.37 22.81 1.24
C ARG A 138 -21.80 22.30 1.13
N GLN A 139 -22.37 21.80 2.23
CA GLN A 139 -23.76 21.31 2.26
C GLN A 139 -24.75 22.42 1.91
N ALA A 140 -24.53 23.64 2.42
CA ALA A 140 -25.37 24.79 2.07
C ALA A 140 -25.25 25.19 0.59
N ALA A 141 -24.05 25.11 0.01
CA ALA A 141 -23.82 25.40 -1.41
C ALA A 141 -24.47 24.33 -2.33
N GLU A 142 -24.39 23.06 -1.95
CA GLU A 142 -25.00 21.94 -2.69
C GLU A 142 -26.53 22.02 -2.67
N GLU A 143 -27.13 22.33 -1.52
CA GLU A 143 -28.57 22.56 -1.39
C GLU A 143 -29.04 23.75 -2.26
N ALA A 144 -28.26 24.84 -2.27
CA ALA A 144 -28.55 26.01 -3.09
C ALA A 144 -28.45 25.70 -4.60
N ALA A 145 -27.42 24.95 -5.02
CA ALA A 145 -27.26 24.53 -6.41
C ALA A 145 -28.37 23.55 -6.86
N GLY A 146 -28.77 22.62 -6.00
CA GLY A 146 -29.89 21.71 -6.25
C GLY A 146 -31.21 22.46 -6.44
N ALA A 147 -31.50 23.45 -5.57
CA ALA A 147 -32.69 24.28 -5.69
C ALA A 147 -32.69 25.15 -6.98
N GLU A 148 -31.53 25.64 -7.41
CA GLU A 148 -31.40 26.37 -8.66
C GLU A 148 -31.60 25.48 -9.89
N ALA A 149 -31.02 24.27 -9.88
CA ALA A 149 -31.19 23.29 -10.95
C ALA A 149 -32.66 22.84 -11.10
N GLU A 150 -33.35 22.59 -9.98
CA GLU A 150 -34.78 22.24 -9.98
C GLU A 150 -35.64 23.37 -10.57
N ARG A 151 -35.32 24.63 -10.24
CA ARG A 151 -36.00 25.80 -10.81
C ARG A 151 -35.78 25.92 -12.31
N GLN A 152 -34.55 25.71 -12.79
CA GLN A 152 -34.23 25.76 -14.23
C GLN A 152 -34.94 24.63 -15.00
N ALA A 153 -34.97 23.41 -14.45
CA ALA A 153 -35.69 22.28 -15.04
C ALA A 153 -37.20 22.52 -15.10
N ALA A 154 -37.79 23.12 -14.06
CA ALA A 154 -39.20 23.48 -14.05
C ALA A 154 -39.54 24.57 -15.08
N GLU A 155 -38.66 25.56 -15.25
CA GLU A 155 -38.82 26.63 -16.25
C GLU A 155 -38.72 26.09 -17.69
N GLU A 156 -37.79 25.17 -17.95
CA GLU A 156 -37.64 24.50 -19.25
C GLU A 156 -38.84 23.61 -19.57
N ALA A 157 -39.32 22.82 -18.60
CA ALA A 157 -40.51 21.98 -18.75
C ALA A 157 -41.77 22.81 -19.06
N ALA A 158 -41.96 23.94 -18.36
CA ALA A 158 -43.07 24.86 -18.61
C ALA A 158 -42.99 25.48 -20.03
N ARG A 159 -41.78 25.81 -20.49
CA ARG A 159 -41.57 26.34 -21.84
C ARG A 159 -41.88 25.30 -22.92
N ALA A 160 -41.43 24.06 -22.74
CA ALA A 160 -41.71 22.95 -23.66
C ALA A 160 -43.22 22.64 -23.73
N GLU A 161 -43.93 22.72 -22.60
CA GLU A 161 -45.38 22.56 -22.58
C GLU A 161 -46.11 23.71 -23.30
N ALA A 162 -45.68 24.96 -23.10
CA ALA A 162 -46.26 26.10 -23.80
C ALA A 162 -46.03 26.01 -25.33
N GLU A 163 -44.86 25.56 -25.77
CA GLU A 163 -44.55 25.36 -27.19
C GLU A 163 -45.41 24.25 -27.81
N ARG A 164 -45.62 23.14 -27.08
CA ARG A 164 -46.52 22.05 -27.50
C ARG A 164 -47.96 22.54 -27.68
N GLN A 165 -48.47 23.32 -26.73
CA GLN A 165 -49.82 23.89 -26.80
C GLN A 165 -49.98 24.84 -27.99
N ALA A 166 -48.98 25.71 -28.22
CA ALA A 166 -48.98 26.62 -29.38
C ALA A 166 -48.93 25.87 -30.72
N ALA A 167 -48.15 24.77 -30.81
CA ALA A 167 -48.09 23.94 -32.00
C ALA A 167 -49.42 23.22 -32.28
N GLU A 168 -50.09 22.71 -31.24
CA GLU A 168 -51.40 22.08 -31.35
C GLU A 168 -52.48 23.07 -31.81
N GLU A 169 -52.47 24.29 -31.28
CA GLU A 169 -53.38 25.36 -31.70
C GLU A 169 -53.14 25.78 -33.16
N ALA A 170 -51.87 25.92 -33.57
CA ALA A 170 -51.51 26.24 -34.95
C ALA A 170 -51.95 25.13 -35.93
N ALA A 171 -51.73 23.86 -35.59
CA ALA A 171 -52.15 22.72 -36.40
C ALA A 171 -53.68 22.67 -36.56
N ARG A 172 -54.43 22.98 -35.48
CA ARG A 172 -55.89 23.06 -35.52
C ARG A 172 -56.38 24.19 -36.43
N ALA A 173 -55.76 25.37 -36.35
CA ALA A 173 -56.09 26.51 -37.20
C ALA A 173 -55.80 26.23 -38.68
N GLU A 174 -54.72 25.52 -38.98
CA GLU A 174 -54.38 25.10 -40.34
C GLU A 174 -55.38 24.06 -40.88
N ALA A 175 -55.76 23.07 -40.07
CA ALA A 175 -56.78 22.09 -40.46
C ALA A 175 -58.14 22.75 -40.75
N GLU A 176 -58.54 23.74 -39.95
CA GLU A 176 -59.76 24.51 -40.18
C GLU A 176 -59.70 25.34 -41.47
N ARG A 177 -58.54 25.94 -41.78
CA ARG A 177 -58.32 26.65 -43.05
C ARG A 177 -58.42 25.72 -44.25
N GLN A 178 -57.80 24.54 -44.19
CA GLN A 178 -57.86 23.55 -45.26
C GLN A 178 -59.29 23.05 -45.49
N ALA A 179 -60.03 22.77 -44.42
CA ALA A 179 -61.43 22.36 -44.52
C ALA A 179 -62.32 23.47 -45.13
N ALA A 180 -62.07 24.73 -44.79
CA ALA A 180 -62.79 25.87 -45.38
C ALA A 180 -62.48 26.05 -46.88
N GLU A 181 -61.22 25.85 -47.29
CA GLU A 181 -60.80 25.91 -48.70
C GLU A 181 -61.42 24.77 -49.52
N GLU A 182 -61.45 23.55 -48.98
CA GLU A 182 -62.10 22.40 -49.60
C GLU A 182 -63.61 22.62 -49.76
N ALA A 183 -64.28 23.13 -48.72
CA ALA A 183 -65.70 23.46 -48.77
C ALA A 183 -66.01 24.54 -49.83
N ALA A 184 -65.19 25.59 -49.92
CA ALA A 184 -65.34 26.63 -50.94
C ALA A 184 -65.13 26.07 -52.36
N ARG A 185 -64.17 25.16 -52.55
CA ARG A 185 -63.94 24.49 -53.84
C ARG A 185 -65.12 23.60 -54.23
N ALA A 186 -65.67 22.84 -53.30
CA ALA A 186 -66.84 22.00 -53.54
C ALA A 186 -68.09 22.84 -53.87
N GLU A 187 -68.26 24.01 -53.26
CA GLU A 187 -69.33 24.95 -53.59
C GLU A 187 -69.15 25.56 -54.99
N ALA A 188 -67.93 25.97 -55.34
CA ALA A 188 -67.62 26.49 -56.67
C ALA A 188 -67.86 25.43 -57.77
N GLU A 189 -67.50 24.17 -57.51
CA GLU A 189 -67.77 23.05 -58.43
C GLU A 189 -69.28 22.82 -58.62
N ARG A 190 -70.07 22.86 -57.53
CA ARG A 190 -71.54 22.79 -57.63
C ARG A 190 -72.11 23.92 -58.47
N GLN A 191 -71.69 25.15 -58.23
CA GLN A 191 -72.14 26.31 -59.01
C GLN A 191 -71.80 26.16 -60.50
N ALA A 192 -70.58 25.69 -60.82
CA ALA A 192 -70.19 25.42 -62.20
C ALA A 192 -71.02 24.29 -62.85
N THR A 193 -71.36 23.23 -62.10
CA THR A 193 -72.24 22.17 -62.62
C THR A 193 -73.67 22.65 -62.85
N GLU A 194 -74.21 23.50 -61.97
CA GLU A 194 -75.55 24.10 -62.16
C GLU A 194 -75.56 25.05 -63.36
N GLU A 195 -74.51 25.85 -63.55
CA GLU A 195 -74.36 26.73 -64.71
C GLU A 195 -74.23 25.94 -66.02
N ALA A 196 -73.42 24.87 -66.03
CA ALA A 196 -73.29 23.97 -67.18
C ALA A 196 -74.61 23.27 -67.52
N ALA A 197 -75.35 22.78 -66.53
CA ALA A 197 -76.66 22.17 -66.73
C ALA A 197 -77.68 23.18 -67.29
N ARG A 198 -77.62 24.44 -66.84
CA ARG A 198 -78.46 25.53 -67.36
C ARG A 198 -78.11 25.86 -68.82
N ALA A 199 -76.83 25.93 -69.15
CA ALA A 199 -76.36 26.15 -70.51
C ALA A 199 -76.73 24.99 -71.45
N GLU A 200 -76.68 23.75 -70.96
CA GLU A 200 -77.12 22.57 -71.72
C GLU A 200 -78.63 22.57 -71.93
N ALA A 201 -79.43 22.90 -70.91
CA ALA A 201 -80.88 23.05 -71.04
C ALA A 201 -81.26 24.16 -72.04
N GLU A 202 -80.53 25.28 -72.04
CA GLU A 202 -80.72 26.36 -73.02
C GLU A 202 -80.34 25.93 -74.43
N ARG A 203 -79.26 25.15 -74.59
CA ARG A 203 -78.86 24.57 -75.87
C ARG A 203 -79.88 23.54 -76.39
N GLN A 204 -80.40 22.67 -75.52
CA GLN A 204 -81.46 21.72 -75.86
C GLN A 204 -82.75 22.43 -76.26
N ALA A 205 -83.13 23.50 -75.56
CA ALA A 205 -84.28 24.33 -75.93
C ALA A 205 -84.07 25.04 -77.28
N ALA A 206 -82.84 25.52 -77.57
CA ALA A 206 -82.49 26.09 -78.86
C ALA A 206 -82.49 25.05 -80.00
N GLU A 207 -82.06 23.82 -79.72
CA GLU A 207 -82.08 22.70 -80.66
C GLU A 207 -83.51 22.21 -80.94
N GLU A 208 -84.37 22.17 -79.92
CA GLU A 208 -85.80 21.88 -80.06
C GLU A 208 -86.53 22.98 -80.85
N ALA A 209 -86.19 24.26 -80.61
CA ALA A 209 -86.71 25.38 -81.39
C ALA A 209 -86.25 25.31 -82.87
N ALA A 210 -84.98 24.98 -83.12
CA ALA A 210 -84.47 24.77 -84.48
C ALA A 210 -85.14 23.55 -85.17
N ARG A 211 -85.47 22.49 -84.41
CA ARG A 211 -86.19 21.32 -84.92
C ARG A 211 -87.67 21.63 -85.22
N ALA A 212 -88.29 22.51 -84.44
CA ALA A 212 -89.64 23.02 -84.70
C ALA A 212 -89.69 23.98 -85.91
N GLU A 213 -88.61 24.71 -86.20
CA GLU A 213 -88.47 25.52 -87.43
C GLU A 213 -88.13 24.67 -88.68
N ALA A 214 -87.57 23.47 -88.51
CA ALA A 214 -87.24 22.55 -89.62
C ALA A 214 -88.42 21.68 -90.10
N GLU A 215 -89.55 21.66 -89.39
CA GLU A 215 -90.71 20.80 -89.69
C GLU A 215 -91.63 21.24 -90.86
N PRO A 216 -91.42 22.37 -91.56
CA PRO A 216 -91.99 22.58 -92.89
C PRO A 216 -90.91 22.77 -93.99
N GLN A 217 -89.72 22.18 -93.86
CA GLN A 217 -88.69 22.20 -94.92
C GLN A 217 -87.98 20.85 -95.16
N ALA A 218 -88.65 19.74 -94.88
CA ALA A 218 -88.17 18.39 -95.25
C ALA A 218 -89.23 17.59 -96.05
N ALA A 219 -90.00 18.27 -96.91
CA ALA A 219 -90.88 17.65 -97.92
C ALA A 219 -90.40 17.90 -99.37
N GLU A 220 -89.22 18.48 -99.57
CA GLU A 220 -88.68 18.77 -100.91
C GLU A 220 -87.16 18.64 -100.93
N GLU A 221 -86.62 17.43 -100.71
CA GLU A 221 -85.37 16.99 -101.33
C GLU A 221 -85.17 15.49 -101.09
N ALA A 222 -86.04 14.70 -101.72
CA ALA A 222 -85.66 13.39 -102.19
C ALA A 222 -84.92 13.56 -103.51
N ALA A 223 -83.60 13.36 -103.55
CA ALA A 223 -82.86 12.79 -104.71
C ALA A 223 -81.34 12.73 -104.47
N GLN A 224 -80.75 11.53 -104.70
CA GLN A 224 -79.30 11.22 -104.89
C GLN A 224 -78.51 11.01 -103.58
N ALA A 225 -77.67 9.98 -103.34
CA ALA A 225 -77.20 8.77 -104.03
C ALA A 225 -76.55 7.89 -102.91
N ALA A 226 -76.89 6.62 -102.73
CA ALA A 226 -76.23 5.40 -103.24
C ALA A 226 -74.77 5.10 -102.77
N ALA A 227 -74.66 3.99 -102.00
CA ALA A 227 -73.66 2.89 -102.07
C ALA A 227 -72.47 2.77 -101.08
N ALA A 228 -72.36 1.54 -100.51
CA ALA A 228 -71.17 0.76 -100.07
C ALA A 228 -70.38 1.24 -98.82
N THR A 229 -69.79 0.45 -97.90
CA THR A 229 -69.49 -1.00 -97.64
C THR A 229 -68.88 -1.03 -96.21
N GLU A 230 -69.29 -1.92 -95.30
CA GLU A 230 -68.65 -3.19 -94.86
C GLU A 230 -67.28 -3.14 -94.12
N ASP A 231 -67.28 -3.86 -92.99
CA ASP A 231 -66.27 -4.71 -92.32
C ASP A 231 -65.08 -4.19 -91.46
N GLU A 232 -65.22 -4.53 -90.16
CA GLU A 232 -64.43 -5.45 -89.29
C GLU A 232 -62.92 -5.31 -89.02
N ASP A 233 -62.65 -5.65 -87.74
CA ASP A 233 -61.57 -6.48 -87.18
C ASP A 233 -60.36 -5.88 -86.40
N GLU A 234 -60.19 -6.45 -85.20
CA GLU A 234 -59.03 -6.58 -84.29
C GLU A 234 -57.82 -7.30 -85.00
N PRO A 235 -56.60 -7.54 -84.42
CA PRO A 235 -56.26 -7.85 -83.02
C PRO A 235 -54.84 -7.42 -82.51
N ALA A 236 -54.48 -7.97 -81.34
CA ALA A 236 -53.28 -7.86 -80.50
C ALA A 236 -51.94 -8.43 -81.04
N LEU A 237 -50.82 -8.19 -80.31
CA LEU A 237 -49.80 -9.15 -79.81
C LEU A 237 -48.54 -8.42 -79.23
N ALA A 238 -48.13 -8.71 -77.98
CA ALA A 238 -46.89 -9.42 -77.53
C ALA A 238 -45.63 -8.51 -77.40
N ASP A 239 -44.58 -8.71 -76.58
CA ASP A 239 -44.15 -9.74 -75.61
C ASP A 239 -42.97 -9.23 -74.74
N GLU A 240 -42.74 -9.91 -73.62
CA GLU A 240 -41.46 -10.31 -72.95
C GLU A 240 -40.43 -9.35 -72.30
N ALA A 241 -39.66 -9.96 -71.38
CA ALA A 241 -38.90 -9.44 -70.23
C ALA A 241 -37.36 -9.65 -70.32
N SER A 242 -36.57 -9.01 -69.44
CA SER A 242 -35.41 -9.55 -68.66
C SER A 242 -34.42 -8.48 -68.12
N GLU A 243 -33.71 -8.85 -67.04
CA GLU A 243 -32.82 -8.09 -66.14
C GLU A 243 -31.39 -7.81 -66.67
N GLU A 244 -30.66 -6.80 -66.14
CA GLU A 244 -29.52 -6.96 -65.18
C GLU A 244 -28.56 -5.73 -65.12
N MET A 245 -28.14 -5.39 -63.88
CA MET A 245 -26.90 -4.74 -63.36
C MET A 245 -26.12 -3.62 -64.10
N ALA A 246 -25.82 -2.52 -63.37
CA ALA A 246 -24.50 -2.26 -62.73
C ALA A 246 -24.38 -0.81 -62.21
N ALA A 247 -23.81 -0.67 -61.01
CA ALA A 247 -23.57 0.59 -60.30
C ALA A 247 -22.15 1.14 -60.53
N THR A 248 -22.00 2.47 -60.50
CA THR A 248 -20.77 3.18 -60.10
C THR A 248 -21.13 4.58 -59.64
N ALA A 249 -20.73 4.95 -58.44
CA ALA A 249 -20.78 6.32 -57.93
C ALA A 249 -19.50 6.60 -57.12
N GLN A 250 -18.85 7.72 -57.43
CA GLN A 250 -17.73 8.29 -56.67
C GLN A 250 -18.11 9.71 -56.23
N GLY A 251 -17.66 10.05 -55.02
CA GLY A 251 -17.14 11.38 -54.72
C GLY A 251 -17.88 12.16 -53.63
N GLU A 252 -17.29 12.20 -52.44
CA GLU A 252 -17.28 13.43 -51.64
C GLU A 252 -16.04 13.51 -50.74
N VAL A 253 -15.65 14.75 -50.44
CA VAL A 253 -14.35 15.23 -49.94
C VAL A 253 -14.54 15.76 -48.52
N VAL A 254 -13.60 15.51 -47.59
CA VAL A 254 -13.41 16.35 -46.39
C VAL A 254 -11.93 16.48 -46.02
N ASP A 255 -11.63 17.62 -45.42
CA ASP A 255 -10.34 18.30 -45.29
C ASP A 255 -9.71 18.16 -43.88
N ALA A 256 -8.38 18.35 -43.85
CA ALA A 256 -7.47 18.82 -42.80
C ALA A 256 -7.43 18.22 -41.37
N ALA A 257 -6.45 17.30 -41.20
CA ALA A 257 -5.29 17.40 -40.31
C ALA A 257 -5.42 17.94 -38.85
N SER A 258 -5.29 17.01 -37.90
CA SER A 258 -4.58 17.20 -36.62
C SER A 258 -3.55 16.08 -36.48
N GLN A 259 -2.28 16.41 -36.17
CA GLN A 259 -1.19 15.43 -36.06
C GLN A 259 -1.29 14.62 -34.75
N PRO A 260 -1.03 13.29 -34.77
CA PRO A 260 -0.76 12.55 -33.54
C PRO A 260 0.74 12.52 -33.24
N VAL A 261 1.04 12.65 -31.95
CA VAL A 261 2.33 12.37 -31.33
C VAL A 261 2.56 10.85 -31.34
N VAL A 262 3.81 10.49 -31.61
CA VAL A 262 4.47 9.18 -31.71
C VAL A 262 3.80 7.99 -31.00
N ALA A 263 3.65 6.93 -31.81
CA ALA A 263 3.10 5.59 -31.56
C ALA A 263 3.45 4.93 -30.22
N GLN A 264 2.40 4.58 -29.46
CA GLN A 264 2.37 3.42 -28.57
C GLN A 264 2.40 2.15 -29.43
N THR A 265 3.18 1.15 -29.02
CA THR A 265 2.93 -0.23 -29.44
C THR A 265 1.71 -0.72 -28.67
N ASP A 266 0.55 -0.66 -29.31
CA ASP A 266 -0.73 -1.14 -28.78
C ASP A 266 -0.67 -2.67 -28.60
N LEU A 267 -0.33 -3.13 -27.40
CA LEU A 267 -0.93 -4.37 -26.91
C LEU A 267 -2.43 -4.09 -26.90
N GLU A 268 -3.26 -4.90 -27.57
CA GLU A 268 -4.71 -4.79 -27.41
C GLU A 268 -5.05 -5.16 -25.96
N VAL A 269 -5.10 -4.13 -25.10
CA VAL A 269 -4.95 -4.30 -23.64
C VAL A 269 -6.19 -4.92 -23.02
N ILE A 270 -7.38 -4.57 -23.53
CA ILE A 270 -8.66 -4.96 -22.95
C ILE A 270 -9.26 -6.09 -23.79
N ILE A 271 -9.29 -7.29 -23.22
CA ILE A 271 -9.96 -8.45 -23.81
C ILE A 271 -11.45 -8.36 -23.47
N PRO A 272 -12.38 -8.23 -24.44
CA PRO A 272 -13.80 -8.09 -24.15
C PRO A 272 -14.35 -9.30 -23.38
N ARG A 273 -15.20 -9.04 -22.38
CA ARG A 273 -15.83 -10.09 -21.57
C ARG A 273 -16.97 -10.80 -22.33
N THR A 274 -16.62 -11.64 -23.30
CA THR A 274 -17.57 -12.51 -24.03
C THR A 274 -17.41 -13.97 -23.59
N PRO A 275 -18.42 -14.85 -23.79
CA PRO A 275 -18.30 -16.28 -23.51
C PRO A 275 -17.07 -16.93 -24.16
N GLU A 276 -16.74 -16.53 -25.39
CA GLU A 276 -15.58 -17.04 -26.14
C GLU A 276 -14.27 -16.66 -25.45
N ASN A 277 -14.15 -15.41 -24.96
CA ASN A 277 -12.96 -14.94 -24.26
C ASN A 277 -12.87 -15.49 -22.83
N ILE A 278 -13.99 -15.66 -22.13
CA ILE A 278 -14.02 -16.32 -20.81
C ILE A 278 -13.49 -17.75 -20.95
N ALA A 279 -13.88 -18.47 -22.01
CA ALA A 279 -13.39 -19.83 -22.25
C ALA A 279 -11.87 -19.90 -22.46
N ARG A 280 -11.16 -18.79 -22.70
CA ARG A 280 -9.69 -18.76 -22.86
C ARG A 280 -8.95 -18.80 -21.51
N LEU A 281 -9.62 -18.46 -20.41
CA LEU A 281 -9.05 -18.54 -19.06
C LEU A 281 -8.65 -19.98 -18.72
N GLY A 282 -7.45 -20.16 -18.18
CA GLY A 282 -6.84 -21.46 -17.93
C GLY A 282 -6.27 -22.17 -19.17
N ARG A 283 -6.47 -21.62 -20.38
CA ARG A 283 -5.89 -22.13 -21.63
C ARG A 283 -4.72 -21.25 -22.07
N ASP A 284 -4.95 -20.33 -23.00
CA ASP A 284 -3.96 -19.37 -23.50
C ASP A 284 -3.88 -18.09 -22.65
N LEU A 285 -4.89 -17.86 -21.80
CA LEU A 285 -4.82 -16.96 -20.66
C LEU A 285 -4.60 -17.75 -19.37
N THR A 286 -3.96 -17.16 -18.38
CA THR A 286 -3.92 -17.71 -17.01
C THR A 286 -5.34 -17.68 -16.41
N PRO A 287 -5.60 -18.35 -15.28
CA PRO A 287 -6.89 -18.22 -14.60
C PRO A 287 -7.24 -16.77 -14.23
N MET A 288 -6.22 -15.93 -14.03
CA MET A 288 -6.33 -14.51 -13.68
C MET A 288 -6.54 -13.62 -14.91
N GLY A 289 -6.50 -14.19 -16.12
CA GLY A 289 -6.67 -13.50 -17.39
C GLY A 289 -5.42 -12.82 -17.95
N SER A 290 -4.25 -13.07 -17.34
CA SER A 290 -2.96 -12.66 -17.89
C SER A 290 -2.56 -13.50 -19.10
N ILE A 291 -1.71 -12.96 -19.97
CA ILE A 291 -1.18 -13.72 -21.11
C ILE A 291 -0.28 -14.84 -20.59
N ARG A 292 -0.65 -16.10 -20.90
CA ARG A 292 0.10 -17.26 -20.42
C ARG A 292 1.47 -17.37 -21.08
N ALA A 293 1.57 -17.10 -22.38
CA ALA A 293 2.82 -17.17 -23.11
C ALA A 293 3.87 -16.16 -22.59
N GLY A 294 5.15 -16.52 -22.71
CA GLY A 294 6.27 -15.60 -22.48
C GLY A 294 6.32 -14.48 -23.52
N ASN A 295 7.20 -13.51 -23.33
CA ASN A 295 7.37 -12.45 -24.32
C ASN A 295 8.25 -12.91 -25.49
N ALA A 296 8.22 -12.15 -26.60
CA ALA A 296 8.95 -12.50 -27.81
C ALA A 296 10.47 -12.51 -27.61
N GLU A 297 10.99 -11.68 -26.69
CA GLU A 297 12.42 -11.61 -26.36
C GLU A 297 12.90 -12.77 -25.48
N GLY A 298 11.98 -13.56 -24.89
CA GLY A 298 12.31 -14.64 -23.96
C GLY A 298 12.81 -14.17 -22.58
N THR A 299 12.71 -12.87 -22.29
CA THR A 299 13.09 -12.28 -21.00
C THR A 299 12.00 -12.47 -19.94
N ILE A 300 10.74 -12.63 -20.36
CA ILE A 300 9.61 -13.04 -19.52
C ILE A 300 9.21 -14.46 -19.93
N PRO A 301 9.30 -15.47 -19.05
CA PRO A 301 8.94 -16.84 -19.39
C PRO A 301 7.42 -17.02 -19.51
N ALA A 302 7.01 -18.17 -20.07
CA ALA A 302 5.61 -18.58 -20.00
C ALA A 302 5.20 -18.86 -18.54
N TRP A 303 3.95 -18.59 -18.19
CA TRP A 303 3.39 -18.97 -16.91
C TRP A 303 2.96 -20.44 -16.94
N ASP A 304 3.54 -21.20 -16.02
CA ASP A 304 3.39 -22.65 -15.88
C ASP A 304 2.70 -23.06 -14.58
N GLY A 305 2.22 -22.10 -13.78
CA GLY A 305 1.56 -22.34 -12.50
C GLY A 305 2.05 -21.44 -11.37
N GLY A 306 3.14 -20.70 -11.59
CA GLY A 306 3.85 -19.97 -10.55
C GLY A 306 4.64 -20.92 -9.64
N ILE A 307 4.99 -20.48 -8.44
CA ILE A 307 5.77 -21.34 -7.52
C ILE A 307 4.93 -22.54 -7.07
N SER A 308 5.56 -23.71 -7.09
CA SER A 308 4.97 -25.00 -6.73
C SER A 308 5.73 -25.64 -5.55
N ARG A 309 5.24 -26.80 -5.08
CA ARG A 309 5.89 -27.54 -3.97
C ARG A 309 7.32 -27.99 -4.30
N ASP A 310 7.60 -28.23 -5.58
CA ASP A 310 8.90 -28.71 -6.07
C ASP A 310 9.97 -27.61 -6.04
N ASP A 311 9.55 -26.34 -6.03
CA ASP A 311 10.43 -25.17 -5.96
C ASP A 311 10.81 -24.80 -4.51
N TRP A 312 10.22 -25.46 -3.51
CA TRP A 312 10.47 -25.10 -2.12
C TRP A 312 11.90 -25.46 -1.71
N PRO A 313 12.61 -24.57 -0.99
CA PRO A 313 13.92 -24.86 -0.44
C PRO A 313 13.94 -26.15 0.40
N GLU A 314 15.01 -26.92 0.26
CA GLU A 314 15.21 -28.16 1.02
C GLU A 314 15.17 -27.86 2.54
N GLY A 315 14.39 -28.65 3.28
CA GLY A 315 14.27 -28.53 4.73
C GLY A 315 13.24 -27.52 5.24
N TYR A 316 12.62 -26.69 4.37
CA TYR A 316 11.56 -25.78 4.78
C TYR A 316 10.35 -26.52 5.36
N GLN A 317 9.80 -25.97 6.45
CA GLN A 317 8.54 -26.37 7.05
C GLN A 317 7.61 -25.16 7.25
N PRO A 318 6.28 -25.32 7.09
CA PRO A 318 5.33 -24.24 7.39
C PRO A 318 5.54 -23.66 8.79
N GLY A 319 5.72 -22.34 8.86
CA GLY A 319 6.05 -21.62 10.10
C GLY A 319 7.53 -21.22 10.20
N ASP A 320 8.39 -21.72 9.33
CA ASP A 320 9.73 -21.18 9.13
C ASP A 320 9.68 -19.84 8.38
N ARG A 321 10.73 -19.03 8.50
CA ARG A 321 10.93 -17.89 7.59
C ARG A 321 11.19 -18.42 6.20
N HIS A 322 10.58 -17.80 5.19
CA HIS A 322 10.66 -18.25 3.79
C HIS A 322 12.07 -18.04 3.22
N PRO A 323 12.89 -19.09 3.03
CA PRO A 323 14.16 -18.97 2.34
C PRO A 323 13.90 -18.71 0.85
N ASP A 324 14.87 -18.10 0.17
CA ASP A 324 14.75 -17.82 -1.26
C ASP A 324 14.67 -19.14 -2.07
N PRO A 325 13.59 -19.39 -2.84
CA PRO A 325 13.47 -20.54 -3.73
C PRO A 325 14.39 -20.46 -4.96
N PHE A 326 15.00 -19.30 -5.22
CA PHE A 326 15.89 -19.07 -6.36
C PHE A 326 17.31 -18.65 -5.92
N PRO A 327 17.98 -19.39 -5.00
CA PRO A 327 19.23 -18.94 -4.37
C PRO A 327 20.42 -18.87 -5.34
N ASN A 328 20.29 -19.47 -6.52
CA ASN A 328 21.33 -19.49 -7.55
C ASN A 328 21.11 -18.43 -8.64
N ASP A 329 20.07 -17.59 -8.53
CA ASP A 329 19.86 -16.49 -9.47
C ASP A 329 20.92 -15.41 -9.26
N GLU A 330 21.61 -15.06 -10.34
CA GLU A 330 22.54 -13.93 -10.38
C GLU A 330 21.87 -12.72 -11.06
N PRO A 331 22.22 -11.47 -10.68
CA PRO A 331 21.77 -10.30 -11.42
C PRO A 331 22.21 -10.37 -12.88
N LEU A 332 21.27 -10.16 -13.80
CA LEU A 332 21.55 -10.05 -15.24
C LEU A 332 22.36 -8.78 -15.54
N PHE A 333 22.01 -7.69 -14.85
CA PHE A 333 22.68 -6.39 -14.91
C PHE A 333 22.21 -5.53 -13.72
N THR A 334 22.81 -4.35 -13.58
CA THR A 334 22.41 -3.36 -12.57
C THR A 334 22.11 -2.03 -13.24
N ILE A 335 20.96 -1.46 -12.91
CA ILE A 335 20.58 -0.11 -13.31
C ILE A 335 21.05 0.85 -12.21
N THR A 336 21.76 1.90 -12.57
CA THR A 336 22.36 2.89 -11.68
C THR A 336 21.93 4.30 -12.10
N GLY A 337 22.24 5.31 -11.28
CA GLY A 337 22.05 6.72 -11.67
C GLY A 337 22.78 7.12 -12.96
N GLU A 338 23.82 6.39 -13.36
CA GLU A 338 24.61 6.67 -14.57
C GLU A 338 23.95 6.13 -15.85
N ASN A 339 23.16 5.05 -15.78
CA ASN A 339 22.64 4.35 -16.96
C ASN A 339 21.11 4.21 -17.01
N TYR A 340 20.36 4.68 -16.01
CA TYR A 340 18.89 4.48 -15.95
C TYR A 340 18.14 4.98 -17.19
N GLN A 341 18.68 6.00 -17.87
CA GLN A 341 18.10 6.55 -19.10
C GLN A 341 18.08 5.53 -20.25
N GLU A 342 19.00 4.56 -20.27
CA GLU A 342 19.01 3.46 -21.24
C GLU A 342 17.81 2.51 -21.03
N TYR A 343 17.23 2.53 -19.83
CA TYR A 343 16.12 1.69 -19.42
C TYR A 343 14.83 2.48 -19.18
N ALA A 344 14.78 3.77 -19.54
CA ALA A 344 13.64 4.66 -19.25
C ALA A 344 12.28 4.09 -19.72
N ASP A 345 12.28 3.36 -20.84
CA ASP A 345 11.08 2.70 -21.35
C ASP A 345 10.58 1.53 -20.48
N ARG A 346 11.33 1.07 -19.49
CA ARG A 346 10.94 -0.02 -18.58
C ARG A 346 10.87 0.43 -17.11
N LEU A 347 10.94 1.74 -16.86
CA LEU A 347 10.90 2.35 -15.53
C LEU A 347 9.67 3.26 -15.37
N SER A 348 9.15 3.38 -14.15
CA SER A 348 8.11 4.37 -13.84
C SER A 348 8.72 5.77 -13.76
N ALA A 349 7.85 6.80 -13.81
CA ALA A 349 8.30 8.17 -13.57
C ALA A 349 8.91 8.30 -12.16
N GLY A 350 8.31 7.62 -11.18
CA GLY A 350 8.84 7.51 -9.82
C GLY A 350 10.24 6.92 -9.75
N GLN A 351 10.46 5.78 -10.37
CA GLN A 351 11.76 5.11 -10.37
C GLN A 351 12.85 5.99 -10.99
N MET A 352 12.57 6.63 -12.13
CA MET A 352 13.50 7.57 -12.77
C MET A 352 13.85 8.74 -11.84
N ALA A 353 12.85 9.31 -11.15
CA ALA A 353 13.09 10.41 -10.22
C ALA A 353 13.89 9.99 -8.97
N VAL A 354 13.77 8.73 -8.53
CA VAL A 354 14.61 8.18 -7.45
C VAL A 354 16.07 8.08 -7.91
N PHE A 355 16.34 7.60 -9.13
CA PHE A 355 17.69 7.60 -9.71
C PHE A 355 18.27 9.02 -9.83
N GLU A 356 17.47 9.99 -10.28
CA GLU A 356 17.89 11.39 -10.40
C GLU A 356 18.21 12.02 -9.05
N ARG A 357 17.47 11.66 -8.00
CA ARG A 357 17.67 12.19 -6.66
C ARG A 357 18.84 11.55 -5.92
N TYR A 358 19.06 10.25 -6.13
CA TYR A 358 20.04 9.45 -5.41
C TYR A 358 20.97 8.68 -6.36
N PRO A 359 21.66 9.37 -7.29
CA PRO A 359 22.41 8.71 -8.37
C PRO A 359 23.59 7.87 -7.88
N ASP A 360 24.15 8.23 -6.73
CA ASP A 360 25.35 7.59 -6.15
C ASP A 360 25.02 6.42 -5.20
N THR A 361 23.80 6.35 -4.68
CA THR A 361 23.43 5.39 -3.61
C THR A 361 22.31 4.44 -4.00
N TYR A 362 21.44 4.83 -4.94
CA TYR A 362 20.34 3.99 -5.40
C TYR A 362 20.71 3.24 -6.68
N TYR A 363 20.39 1.95 -6.71
CA TYR A 363 20.57 1.08 -7.87
C TYR A 363 19.54 -0.05 -7.86
N MET A 364 19.23 -0.60 -9.03
CA MET A 364 18.36 -1.78 -9.15
C MET A 364 19.14 -2.97 -9.69
N LYS A 365 19.22 -4.03 -8.89
CA LYS A 365 19.69 -5.33 -9.40
C LYS A 365 18.55 -6.03 -10.13
N VAL A 366 18.72 -6.23 -11.43
CA VAL A 366 17.71 -6.89 -12.27
C VAL A 366 18.06 -8.37 -12.39
N TYR A 367 17.12 -9.22 -12.03
CA TYR A 367 17.26 -10.68 -12.04
C TYR A 367 16.40 -11.32 -13.15
N PRO A 368 16.64 -12.60 -13.49
CA PRO A 368 15.76 -13.35 -14.36
C PRO A 368 14.31 -13.36 -13.83
N THR A 369 13.36 -13.14 -14.72
CA THR A 369 11.93 -13.19 -14.38
C THR A 369 11.50 -14.62 -14.10
N ARG A 370 10.86 -14.86 -12.94
CA ARG A 370 10.37 -16.20 -12.55
C ARG A 370 8.86 -16.38 -12.65
N ARG A 371 8.07 -15.30 -12.72
CA ARG A 371 6.58 -15.33 -12.69
C ARG A 371 6.01 -16.21 -11.56
N SER A 372 6.58 -16.08 -10.36
CA SER A 372 6.31 -16.99 -9.23
C SER A 372 4.97 -16.79 -8.53
N ALA A 373 4.14 -15.81 -8.94
CA ALA A 373 2.82 -15.61 -8.33
C ALA A 373 1.94 -16.84 -8.56
N SER A 374 1.43 -17.40 -7.47
CA SER A 374 0.56 -18.57 -7.46
C SER A 374 -0.47 -18.43 -6.34
N PHE A 375 -1.62 -19.07 -6.56
CA PHE A 375 -2.77 -19.09 -5.67
C PHE A 375 -3.35 -20.51 -5.57
N PRO A 376 -4.12 -20.85 -4.52
CA PRO A 376 -4.75 -22.17 -4.42
C PRO A 376 -5.71 -22.44 -5.58
N GLU A 377 -5.87 -23.71 -5.97
CA GLU A 377 -6.74 -24.11 -7.08
C GLU A 377 -8.17 -23.57 -6.94
N ARG A 378 -8.76 -23.62 -5.74
CA ARG A 378 -10.10 -23.06 -5.47
C ARG A 378 -10.23 -21.57 -5.85
N ILE A 379 -9.14 -20.81 -5.70
CA ILE A 379 -9.10 -19.37 -6.03
C ILE A 379 -9.06 -19.19 -7.54
N TYR A 380 -8.35 -20.06 -8.27
CA TYR A 380 -8.36 -20.08 -9.73
C TYR A 380 -9.75 -20.43 -10.28
N GLU A 381 -10.36 -21.51 -9.78
CA GLU A 381 -11.71 -21.93 -10.15
C GLU A 381 -12.72 -20.81 -9.89
N ALA A 382 -12.77 -20.27 -8.67
CA ALA A 382 -13.66 -19.17 -8.31
C ALA A 382 -13.43 -17.93 -9.20
N THR A 383 -12.19 -17.63 -9.57
CA THR A 383 -11.91 -16.50 -10.46
C THR A 383 -12.48 -16.72 -11.87
N ILE A 384 -12.34 -17.93 -12.42
CA ILE A 384 -12.91 -18.27 -13.73
C ILE A 384 -14.44 -18.15 -13.68
N ASP A 385 -15.06 -18.60 -12.59
CA ASP A 385 -16.51 -18.48 -12.38
C ASP A 385 -16.95 -17.01 -12.27
N ASN A 386 -16.22 -16.20 -11.49
CA ASN A 386 -16.45 -14.75 -11.36
C ASN A 386 -16.37 -14.03 -12.72
N ALA A 387 -15.57 -14.54 -13.66
CA ALA A 387 -15.50 -14.01 -15.02
C ALA A 387 -16.87 -14.02 -15.73
N THR A 388 -17.81 -14.87 -15.31
CA THR A 388 -19.16 -14.97 -15.91
C THR A 388 -20.19 -14.11 -15.19
N THR A 389 -20.11 -13.99 -13.86
CA THR A 389 -21.16 -13.38 -13.04
C THR A 389 -20.79 -12.00 -12.48
N GLY A 390 -19.52 -11.76 -12.15
CA GLY A 390 -19.10 -10.58 -11.41
C GLY A 390 -19.47 -9.26 -12.06
N ARG A 391 -19.90 -8.29 -11.25
CA ARG A 391 -20.25 -6.94 -11.72
C ARG A 391 -19.88 -5.86 -10.73
N LEU A 392 -19.55 -4.69 -11.26
CA LEU A 392 -19.47 -3.46 -10.47
C LEU A 392 -20.87 -2.99 -10.08
N VAL A 393 -20.99 -2.42 -8.89
CA VAL A 393 -22.18 -1.73 -8.41
C VAL A 393 -21.82 -0.39 -7.81
N ALA A 394 -22.83 0.41 -7.47
CA ALA A 394 -22.66 1.69 -6.79
C ALA A 394 -21.60 2.58 -7.46
N ASN A 395 -21.70 2.74 -8.79
CA ASN A 395 -20.81 3.53 -9.62
C ASN A 395 -19.32 3.14 -9.51
N GLY A 396 -19.04 1.86 -9.27
CA GLY A 396 -17.68 1.32 -9.16
C GLY A 396 -17.18 1.17 -7.72
N GLU A 397 -17.93 1.64 -6.72
CA GLU A 397 -17.56 1.57 -5.29
C GLU A 397 -17.91 0.25 -4.62
N GLY A 398 -18.41 -0.74 -5.35
CA GLY A 398 -18.64 -2.09 -4.84
C GLY A 398 -18.65 -3.14 -5.95
N VAL A 399 -18.62 -4.41 -5.55
CA VAL A 399 -18.78 -5.57 -6.45
C VAL A 399 -19.85 -6.51 -5.91
N GLU A 400 -20.54 -7.21 -6.82
CA GLU A 400 -21.58 -8.21 -6.50
C GLU A 400 -21.41 -9.44 -7.41
N ASP A 401 -22.05 -10.55 -7.01
CA ASP A 401 -22.08 -11.82 -7.76
C ASP A 401 -20.66 -12.42 -7.97
N VAL A 402 -19.80 -12.29 -6.96
CA VAL A 402 -18.44 -12.84 -6.90
C VAL A 402 -18.16 -13.52 -5.56
N TYR A 403 -17.19 -14.43 -5.53
CA TYR A 403 -16.74 -15.11 -4.32
C TYR A 403 -15.27 -15.52 -4.42
N GLU A 404 -14.59 -15.63 -3.28
CA GLU A 404 -13.23 -16.17 -3.01
C GLU A 404 -12.06 -15.67 -3.89
N GLY A 405 -12.17 -15.78 -5.20
CA GLY A 405 -11.19 -15.39 -6.20
C GLY A 405 -11.24 -13.93 -6.62
N PHE A 406 -10.46 -13.60 -7.65
CA PHE A 406 -10.43 -12.27 -8.22
C PHE A 406 -11.77 -11.98 -8.93
N PRO A 407 -12.36 -10.79 -8.73
CA PRO A 407 -13.68 -10.48 -9.26
C PRO A 407 -13.69 -10.32 -10.79
N PHE A 408 -12.60 -9.84 -11.39
CA PHE A 408 -12.58 -9.44 -12.80
C PHE A 408 -11.30 -9.89 -13.53
N PRO A 409 -11.13 -11.20 -13.85
CA PRO A 409 -9.95 -11.67 -14.58
C PRO A 409 -9.86 -11.12 -16.01
N LEU A 410 -10.96 -10.68 -16.60
CA LEU A 410 -10.98 -9.92 -17.86
C LEU A 410 -11.35 -8.45 -17.54
N PRO A 411 -10.41 -7.63 -17.03
CA PRO A 411 -10.71 -6.25 -16.64
C PRO A 411 -11.15 -5.42 -17.86
N GLN A 412 -12.25 -4.68 -17.71
CA GLN A 412 -12.85 -3.86 -18.79
C GLN A 412 -12.65 -2.36 -18.56
N ASN A 413 -12.23 -1.98 -17.35
CA ASN A 413 -12.02 -0.61 -16.90
C ASN A 413 -11.09 -0.61 -15.67
N ALA A 414 -10.63 0.57 -15.27
CA ALA A 414 -9.67 0.70 -14.17
C ALA A 414 -10.24 0.25 -12.81
N TYR A 415 -11.53 0.42 -12.57
CA TYR A 415 -12.18 -0.05 -11.34
C TYR A 415 -12.05 -1.57 -11.19
N HIS A 416 -12.15 -2.34 -12.28
CA HIS A 416 -11.93 -3.79 -12.24
C HIS A 416 -10.53 -4.14 -11.73
N LEU A 417 -9.50 -3.45 -12.22
CA LEU A 417 -8.10 -3.68 -11.82
C LEU A 417 -7.88 -3.35 -10.34
N ILE A 418 -8.41 -2.22 -9.87
CA ILE A 418 -8.27 -1.83 -8.46
C ILE A 418 -9.09 -2.76 -7.55
N TRP A 419 -10.25 -3.25 -7.99
CA TRP A 419 -10.99 -4.27 -7.25
C TRP A 419 -10.25 -5.60 -7.17
N ASN A 420 -9.61 -6.05 -8.25
CA ASN A 420 -8.75 -7.23 -8.22
C ASN A 420 -7.62 -7.06 -7.21
N HIS A 421 -7.00 -5.88 -7.12
CA HIS A 421 -5.99 -5.58 -6.11
C HIS A 421 -6.55 -5.67 -4.68
N LYS A 422 -7.70 -5.04 -4.43
CA LYS A 422 -8.34 -4.99 -3.10
C LYS A 422 -8.80 -6.39 -2.64
N LEU A 423 -9.27 -7.21 -3.58
CA LEU A 423 -9.80 -8.55 -3.37
C LEU A 423 -8.83 -9.67 -3.77
N LYS A 424 -7.53 -9.40 -3.91
CA LYS A 424 -6.53 -10.46 -4.11
C LYS A 424 -6.44 -11.35 -2.87
N PHE A 425 -6.33 -12.66 -3.07
CA PHE A 425 -6.26 -13.63 -1.97
C PHE A 425 -5.05 -13.36 -1.06
N LYS A 426 -5.30 -13.28 0.26
CA LYS A 426 -4.29 -12.99 1.31
C LYS A 426 -4.33 -14.01 2.46
N GLY A 427 -4.94 -15.16 2.24
CA GLY A 427 -5.38 -16.06 3.31
C GLY A 427 -6.68 -15.61 3.98
N ILE A 428 -7.20 -16.44 4.89
CA ILE A 428 -8.48 -16.17 5.59
C ILE A 428 -8.24 -15.32 6.83
N GLY A 429 -7.11 -15.49 7.52
CA GLY A 429 -6.74 -14.59 8.58
C GLY A 429 -5.65 -15.08 9.51
N GLY A 430 -5.03 -14.13 10.19
CA GLY A 430 -4.05 -14.39 11.23
C GLY A 430 -3.41 -13.11 11.68
N ALA A 431 -2.21 -13.24 12.24
CA ALA A 431 -1.43 -12.14 12.79
C ALA A 431 -0.09 -11.98 12.07
N ARG A 432 0.34 -10.74 11.90
CA ARG A 432 1.67 -10.37 11.41
C ARG A 432 2.25 -9.22 12.22
N TYR A 433 3.56 -9.03 12.10
CA TYR A 433 4.20 -7.80 12.52
C TYR A 433 4.37 -6.92 11.29
N ASN A 434 3.96 -5.66 11.37
CA ASN A 434 4.11 -4.70 10.29
C ASN A 434 4.93 -3.51 10.79
N ASN A 435 6.08 -3.81 11.41
CA ASN A 435 6.92 -2.77 11.99
C ASN A 435 7.32 -1.76 10.93
N GLN A 436 7.44 -0.51 11.34
CA GLN A 436 7.76 0.57 10.42
C GLN A 436 8.83 1.50 10.98
N VAL A 437 9.55 2.12 10.06
CA VAL A 437 10.56 3.15 10.31
C VAL A 437 10.20 4.41 9.53
N VAL A 438 10.54 5.56 10.09
CA VAL A 438 10.32 6.87 9.46
C VAL A 438 11.61 7.69 9.53
N PRO A 439 12.64 7.35 8.74
CA PRO A 439 13.95 7.98 8.88
C PRO A 439 13.89 9.49 8.64
N THR A 440 14.77 10.22 9.34
CA THR A 440 15.09 11.59 8.97
C THR A 440 15.80 11.61 7.61
N ALA A 441 15.92 12.78 6.98
CA ALA A 441 16.67 12.90 5.73
C ALA A 441 18.15 12.46 5.86
N SER A 442 18.69 12.44 7.07
CA SER A 442 20.04 11.94 7.38
C SER A 442 20.09 10.45 7.72
N GLY A 443 18.97 9.73 7.67
CA GLY A 443 18.89 8.30 7.95
C GLY A 443 18.68 7.91 9.42
N ASN A 444 18.56 8.86 10.36
CA ASN A 444 18.28 8.52 11.76
C ASN A 444 16.83 8.06 11.91
N PHE A 445 16.58 6.97 12.63
CA PHE A 445 15.25 6.42 12.80
C PHE A 445 15.00 5.85 14.20
N GLN A 446 13.73 5.58 14.48
CA GLN A 446 13.29 4.76 15.59
C GLN A 446 12.34 3.69 15.03
N LEU A 447 12.58 2.43 15.38
CA LEU A 447 11.69 1.33 15.01
C LEU A 447 10.37 1.41 15.78
N ILE A 448 9.27 1.45 15.05
CA ILE A 448 7.92 1.41 15.60
C ILE A 448 7.39 0.01 15.39
N ARG A 449 7.23 -0.74 16.47
CA ARG A 449 6.73 -2.12 16.39
C ARG A 449 5.21 -2.14 16.36
N LEU A 450 4.65 -2.77 15.34
CA LEU A 450 3.22 -2.86 15.08
C LEU A 450 2.83 -4.32 14.93
N ARG A 451 1.77 -4.74 15.63
CA ARG A 451 1.16 -6.05 15.44
C ARG A 451 -0.21 -5.88 14.82
N GLU A 452 -0.47 -6.64 13.76
CA GLU A 452 -1.71 -6.60 13.02
C GLU A 452 -2.41 -7.97 13.08
N GLU A 453 -3.73 -7.95 13.15
CA GLU A 453 -4.58 -9.12 12.93
C GLU A 453 -5.57 -8.81 11.81
N ILE A 454 -5.67 -9.73 10.84
CA ILE A 454 -6.58 -9.62 9.69
C ILE A 454 -7.49 -10.83 9.70
N LEU A 455 -8.79 -10.61 9.46
CA LEU A 455 -9.77 -11.65 9.17
C LEU A 455 -10.51 -11.25 7.89
N GLY A 456 -10.19 -11.90 6.77
CA GLY A 456 -10.86 -11.72 5.49
C GLY A 456 -12.07 -12.65 5.38
N LEU A 457 -13.27 -12.08 5.37
CA LEU A 457 -14.50 -12.89 5.24
C LEU A 457 -14.69 -13.40 3.82
N TYR A 458 -14.33 -12.58 2.82
CA TYR A 458 -14.50 -12.90 1.41
C TYR A 458 -13.73 -14.15 0.94
N TYR A 459 -12.58 -14.45 1.56
CA TYR A 459 -11.71 -15.56 1.15
C TYR A 459 -12.04 -16.89 1.82
N ARG A 460 -13.01 -16.89 2.75
CA ARG A 460 -13.38 -18.06 3.52
C ARG A 460 -14.16 -19.02 2.64
N GLU A 461 -13.72 -20.27 2.63
CA GLU A 461 -14.31 -21.31 1.79
C GLU A 461 -15.84 -21.41 1.99
N GLY A 462 -16.56 -21.36 0.88
CA GLY A 462 -18.01 -21.44 0.83
C GLY A 462 -18.77 -20.15 1.17
N MET A 463 -18.07 -19.02 1.38
CA MET A 463 -18.72 -17.71 1.52
C MET A 463 -18.89 -17.04 0.18
N THR A 464 -20.07 -16.48 -0.09
CA THR A 464 -20.24 -15.48 -1.16
C THR A 464 -20.04 -14.07 -0.61
N ILE A 465 -19.96 -13.09 -1.50
CA ILE A 465 -19.85 -11.69 -1.08
C ILE A 465 -21.09 -11.20 -0.34
N GLU A 466 -22.27 -11.75 -0.60
CA GLU A 466 -23.52 -11.46 0.11
C GLU A 466 -23.46 -11.93 1.57
N ASP A 467 -22.82 -13.06 1.84
CA ASP A 467 -22.65 -13.61 3.19
C ASP A 467 -21.76 -12.74 4.09
N THR A 468 -21.00 -11.81 3.50
CA THR A 468 -20.10 -10.92 4.24
C THR A 468 -20.83 -9.80 4.99
N ASP A 469 -22.13 -9.60 4.74
CA ASP A 469 -22.92 -8.47 5.24
C ASP A 469 -22.22 -7.12 4.99
N ASN A 470 -21.68 -6.97 3.77
CA ASN A 470 -20.91 -5.81 3.32
C ASN A 470 -19.57 -5.58 4.07
N ILE A 471 -19.10 -6.53 4.90
CA ILE A 471 -17.80 -6.45 5.58
C ILE A 471 -16.77 -7.36 4.87
N LEU A 472 -15.87 -6.74 4.10
CA LEU A 472 -14.84 -7.46 3.35
C LEU A 472 -13.82 -8.11 4.30
N LEU A 473 -13.32 -7.33 5.26
CA LEU A 473 -12.38 -7.81 6.27
C LEU A 473 -12.50 -7.05 7.59
N TYR A 474 -12.04 -7.70 8.65
CA TYR A 474 -11.72 -7.05 9.91
C TYR A 474 -10.21 -6.85 10.01
N PHE A 475 -9.82 -5.67 10.46
CA PHE A 475 -8.43 -5.30 10.68
C PHE A 475 -8.24 -4.76 12.09
N PHE A 476 -7.25 -5.27 12.78
CA PHE A 476 -6.83 -4.82 14.10
C PHE A 476 -5.35 -4.49 14.05
N GLN A 477 -4.95 -3.37 14.61
CA GLN A 477 -3.55 -2.95 14.68
C GLN A 477 -3.23 -2.40 16.05
N GLU A 478 -2.15 -2.85 16.65
CA GLU A 478 -1.67 -2.40 17.95
C GLU A 478 -0.22 -1.92 17.83
N VAL A 479 0.05 -0.73 18.36
CA VAL A 479 1.41 -0.23 18.54
C VAL A 479 2.00 -0.86 19.79
N LEU A 480 3.08 -1.62 19.64
CA LEU A 480 3.77 -2.29 20.75
C LEU A 480 4.91 -1.46 21.32
N SER A 481 5.59 -0.68 20.48
CA SER A 481 6.68 0.22 20.90
C SER A 481 6.88 1.32 19.83
N PRO A 482 7.47 2.48 20.18
CA PRO A 482 8.05 2.88 21.48
C PRO A 482 6.99 3.19 22.55
N ALA A 483 7.41 3.29 23.82
CA ALA A 483 6.52 3.46 24.98
C ALA A 483 5.54 4.64 24.86
N ARG A 484 5.92 5.73 24.17
CA ARG A 484 5.04 6.90 23.93
C ARG A 484 3.79 6.54 23.11
N LEU A 485 3.93 5.60 22.19
CA LEU A 485 2.86 5.18 21.27
C LEU A 485 2.24 3.83 21.67
N ALA A 486 2.93 3.06 22.52
CA ALA A 486 2.55 1.71 22.90
C ALA A 486 1.13 1.64 23.49
N GLY A 487 0.37 0.61 23.11
CA GLY A 487 -1.01 0.37 23.54
C GLY A 487 -2.06 1.21 22.80
N ASN A 488 -1.67 2.03 21.82
CA ASN A 488 -2.64 2.58 20.86
C ASN A 488 -3.11 1.45 19.95
N ILE A 489 -4.43 1.34 19.79
CA ILE A 489 -5.04 0.28 19.01
C ILE A 489 -6.05 0.86 18.03
N LEU A 490 -5.97 0.42 16.78
CA LEU A 490 -6.92 0.69 15.70
C LEU A 490 -7.72 -0.58 15.40
N LEU A 491 -9.04 -0.44 15.31
CA LEU A 491 -9.96 -1.44 14.78
C LEU A 491 -10.65 -0.86 13.55
N VAL A 492 -10.64 -1.60 12.45
CA VAL A 492 -11.36 -1.26 11.21
C VAL A 492 -12.22 -2.44 10.80
N HIS A 493 -13.47 -2.17 10.46
CA HIS A 493 -14.30 -3.06 9.64
C HIS A 493 -14.32 -2.45 8.25
N GLU A 494 -13.64 -3.12 7.33
CA GLU A 494 -13.56 -2.67 5.95
C GLU A 494 -14.84 -3.04 5.24
N THR A 495 -15.53 -2.03 4.71
CA THR A 495 -16.77 -2.24 3.98
C THR A 495 -16.49 -2.46 2.51
N LEU A 496 -17.24 -3.39 1.91
CA LEU A 496 -17.18 -3.69 0.50
C LEU A 496 -17.72 -2.52 -0.33
N ASN A 497 -18.91 -2.04 -0.01
CA ASN A 497 -19.52 -0.88 -0.64
C ASN A 497 -19.62 0.26 0.37
N GLN A 498 -18.74 1.25 0.21
CA GLN A 498 -18.66 2.38 1.15
C GLN A 498 -19.82 3.38 1.00
N LEU A 499 -20.51 3.39 -0.15
CA LEU A 499 -21.73 4.19 -0.36
C LEU A 499 -22.94 3.59 0.38
N LYS A 500 -23.02 2.25 0.45
CA LYS A 500 -24.04 1.55 1.24
C LYS A 500 -23.79 1.68 2.74
N GLN A 501 -22.53 1.54 3.15
CA GLN A 501 -22.11 1.65 4.53
C GLN A 501 -20.67 2.19 4.60
N PRO A 502 -20.45 3.37 5.17
CA PRO A 502 -19.11 3.91 5.32
C PRO A 502 -18.21 2.97 6.12
N ARG A 503 -16.91 2.99 5.81
CA ARG A 503 -15.88 2.30 6.60
C ARG A 503 -16.06 2.58 8.09
N GLN A 504 -15.96 1.54 8.90
CA GLN A 504 -16.16 1.65 10.33
C GLN A 504 -14.82 1.52 11.05
N ALA A 505 -14.39 2.58 11.72
CA ALA A 505 -13.14 2.56 12.47
C ALA A 505 -13.30 3.06 13.91
N TRP A 506 -12.45 2.53 14.79
CA TRP A 506 -12.35 2.92 16.19
C TRP A 506 -10.90 2.93 16.64
N ILE A 507 -10.58 3.88 17.52
CA ILE A 507 -9.26 3.98 18.15
C ILE A 507 -9.43 3.81 19.65
N TYR A 508 -8.52 3.04 20.26
CA TYR A 508 -8.28 3.03 21.69
C TYR A 508 -6.97 3.76 21.99
N ASN A 509 -7.04 4.77 22.87
CA ASN A 509 -5.87 5.46 23.38
C ASN A 509 -5.65 5.08 24.86
N PRO A 510 -4.47 4.55 25.23
CA PRO A 510 -4.20 4.06 26.58
C PRO A 510 -4.17 5.19 27.61
N GLY A 511 -3.74 6.39 27.25
CA GLY A 511 -3.75 7.57 28.14
C GLY A 511 -5.16 7.98 28.56
N GLN A 512 -6.14 7.84 27.65
CA GLN A 512 -7.55 8.17 27.93
C GLN A 512 -8.38 6.96 28.38
N ARG A 513 -7.88 5.74 28.17
CA ARG A 513 -8.54 4.45 28.46
C ARG A 513 -9.95 4.34 27.86
N ARG A 514 -10.16 4.95 26.69
CA ARG A 514 -11.45 5.05 26.00
C ARG A 514 -11.33 4.59 24.55
N VAL A 515 -12.36 3.90 24.10
CA VAL A 515 -12.60 3.61 22.69
C VAL A 515 -13.43 4.75 22.11
N ARG A 516 -13.02 5.26 20.94
CA ARG A 516 -13.76 6.30 20.20
C ARG A 516 -13.93 5.87 18.74
N ARG A 517 -15.05 6.25 18.13
CA ARG A 517 -15.22 6.18 16.67
C ARG A 517 -14.18 7.09 16.01
N ALA A 518 -13.58 6.61 14.91
CA ALA A 518 -12.52 7.30 14.19
C ALA A 518 -12.87 7.36 12.68
N PRO A 519 -13.89 8.13 12.28
CA PRO A 519 -14.32 8.21 10.87
C PRO A 519 -13.25 8.81 9.95
N ASN A 520 -12.25 9.49 10.53
CA ASN A 520 -11.08 10.01 9.82
C ASN A 520 -10.06 8.93 9.42
N VAL A 521 -10.23 7.66 9.79
CA VAL A 521 -9.39 6.57 9.29
C VAL A 521 -9.79 6.20 7.86
N ALA A 522 -9.63 7.17 6.96
CA ALA A 522 -10.01 7.10 5.56
C ALA A 522 -9.21 8.13 4.75
N TYR A 523 -9.08 7.89 3.45
CA TYR A 523 -8.49 8.79 2.46
C TYR A 523 -7.09 9.31 2.86
N ASP A 524 -6.86 10.61 2.68
CA ASP A 524 -5.61 11.35 2.87
C ASP A 524 -5.25 11.68 4.31
N ASN A 525 -6.01 11.17 5.29
CA ASN A 525 -5.62 11.33 6.69
C ASN A 525 -4.34 10.51 6.98
N PRO A 526 -3.43 11.02 7.84
CA PRO A 526 -2.19 10.31 8.16
C PRO A 526 -2.44 8.89 8.67
N GLY A 527 -1.63 7.95 8.20
CA GLY A 527 -1.64 6.57 8.69
C GLY A 527 -1.07 6.45 10.11
N THR A 528 -1.40 5.37 10.83
CA THR A 528 -0.90 5.11 12.19
C THR A 528 0.62 5.26 12.25
N ALA A 529 1.08 6.14 13.16
CA ALA A 529 2.50 6.35 13.48
C ALA A 529 3.41 6.67 12.26
N SER A 530 2.84 7.17 11.17
CA SER A 530 3.53 7.36 9.89
C SER A 530 4.28 8.68 9.71
N ASP A 531 4.15 9.59 10.68
CA ASP A 531 4.62 10.98 10.59
C ASP A 531 4.15 11.71 9.31
N GLY A 532 2.97 11.34 8.80
CA GLY A 532 2.37 11.92 7.59
C GLY A 532 3.02 11.50 6.27
N LEU A 533 3.98 10.55 6.29
CA LEU A 533 4.65 10.06 5.07
C LEU A 533 3.82 9.03 4.28
N ARG A 534 2.78 8.45 4.90
CA ARG A 534 1.72 7.71 4.20
C ARG A 534 0.33 8.08 4.72
N THR A 535 -0.66 7.94 3.87
CA THR A 535 -2.08 8.15 4.21
C THR A 535 -2.76 6.82 4.59
N ASN A 536 -3.98 6.89 5.12
CA ASN A 536 -4.72 5.69 5.51
C ASN A 536 -5.09 4.81 4.30
N ASP A 537 -5.38 5.43 3.15
CA ASP A 537 -5.71 4.70 1.93
C ASP A 537 -4.50 4.04 1.24
N MET A 538 -3.27 4.27 1.72
CA MET A 538 -2.03 3.69 1.16
C MET A 538 -1.60 2.36 1.82
N THR A 539 -2.30 1.84 2.84
CA THR A 539 -2.00 0.49 3.38
C THR A 539 -2.19 -0.56 2.28
N ASP A 540 -1.19 -1.43 2.11
CA ASP A 540 -1.09 -2.38 0.98
C ASP A 540 -1.12 -1.67 -0.39
N MET A 541 -0.49 -0.49 -0.49
CA MET A 541 -0.42 0.40 -1.67
C MET A 541 -1.74 1.10 -2.02
N PHE A 542 -2.88 0.42 -1.94
CA PHE A 542 -4.20 1.07 -1.98
C PHE A 542 -5.31 0.23 -1.34
N ASN A 543 -6.07 0.83 -0.43
CA ASN A 543 -7.26 0.20 0.17
C ASN A 543 -8.50 1.10 0.22
N GLY A 544 -8.39 2.36 -0.22
CA GLY A 544 -9.43 3.37 -0.03
C GLY A 544 -10.71 3.16 -0.85
N ALA A 545 -11.70 4.02 -0.58
CA ALA A 545 -12.78 4.27 -1.53
C ALA A 545 -12.21 4.93 -2.79
N MET A 546 -12.83 4.63 -3.94
CA MET A 546 -12.41 5.12 -5.25
C MET A 546 -13.19 6.37 -5.69
N ASP A 547 -14.15 6.81 -4.86
CA ASP A 547 -15.18 7.81 -5.14
C ASP A 547 -14.64 9.23 -5.36
N ARG A 548 -13.44 9.52 -4.87
CA ARG A 548 -12.76 10.81 -5.07
C ARG A 548 -12.02 10.95 -6.42
N TYR A 549 -11.85 9.88 -7.18
CA TYR A 549 -11.03 9.91 -8.40
C TYR A 549 -11.80 9.43 -9.64
N ASN A 550 -11.43 9.99 -10.78
CA ASN A 550 -11.66 9.39 -12.08
C ASN A 550 -10.52 8.42 -12.35
N TRP A 551 -10.85 7.23 -12.83
CA TRP A 551 -9.90 6.14 -13.02
C TRP A 551 -9.87 5.70 -14.48
N GLU A 552 -8.68 5.58 -15.04
CA GLU A 552 -8.46 5.23 -16.44
C GLU A 552 -7.38 4.16 -16.60
N ILE A 553 -7.59 3.22 -17.52
CA ILE A 553 -6.53 2.30 -17.95
C ILE A 553 -5.71 3.04 -19.01
N VAL A 554 -4.45 3.32 -18.70
CA VAL A 554 -3.49 3.88 -19.68
C VAL A 554 -3.00 2.81 -20.64
N GLY A 555 -2.77 1.59 -20.13
CA GLY A 555 -2.37 0.46 -20.95
C GLY A 555 -1.60 -0.59 -20.16
N LYS A 556 -0.79 -1.37 -20.88
CA LYS A 556 0.13 -2.36 -20.32
C LYS A 556 1.52 -2.16 -20.87
N LYS A 557 2.53 -2.45 -20.05
CA LYS A 557 3.95 -2.32 -20.42
C LYS A 557 4.78 -3.41 -19.76
N GLU A 558 5.92 -3.77 -20.34
CA GLU A 558 6.94 -4.55 -19.64
C GLU A 558 7.81 -3.59 -18.81
N MET A 559 7.86 -3.77 -17.50
CA MET A 559 8.53 -2.87 -16.56
C MET A 559 9.31 -3.63 -15.48
N TYR A 560 10.38 -3.03 -14.98
CA TYR A 560 11.12 -3.56 -13.83
C TYR A 560 10.38 -3.22 -12.55
N ILE A 561 9.90 -4.25 -11.84
CA ILE A 561 9.18 -4.11 -10.58
C ILE A 561 9.86 -4.92 -9.47
N PRO A 562 9.73 -4.51 -8.20
CA PRO A 562 10.12 -5.35 -7.08
C PRO A 562 9.38 -6.69 -7.13
N TYR A 563 10.11 -7.78 -6.99
CA TYR A 563 9.55 -9.13 -7.11
C TYR A 563 10.47 -10.15 -6.43
N ASN A 564 9.93 -11.28 -5.94
CA ASN A 564 10.71 -12.35 -5.29
C ASN A 564 11.69 -11.82 -4.23
N SER A 565 11.25 -10.86 -3.44
CA SER A 565 12.07 -10.10 -2.49
C SER A 565 12.40 -10.91 -1.21
N TYR A 566 12.79 -12.17 -1.36
CA TYR A 566 13.18 -13.05 -0.25
C TYR A 566 14.44 -12.58 0.47
N GLY A 567 15.34 -11.86 -0.23
CA GLY A 567 16.52 -11.24 0.36
C GLY A 567 16.17 -10.25 1.48
N VAL A 568 15.32 -9.25 1.20
CA VAL A 568 14.86 -8.29 2.22
C VAL A 568 13.90 -8.95 3.25
N HIS A 569 13.25 -10.06 2.91
CA HIS A 569 12.42 -10.84 3.86
C HIS A 569 13.26 -11.69 4.85
N SER A 570 14.57 -11.82 4.65
CA SER A 570 15.42 -12.71 5.43
C SER A 570 15.38 -12.42 6.94
N GLY A 571 15.38 -13.48 7.77
CA GLY A 571 15.45 -13.35 9.23
C GLY A 571 16.82 -12.92 9.76
N GLU A 572 17.82 -12.79 8.88
CA GLU A 572 19.19 -12.44 9.25
C GLU A 572 19.42 -10.92 9.34
N LEU A 573 18.49 -10.12 8.81
CA LEU A 573 18.62 -8.67 8.71
C LEU A 573 17.95 -7.95 9.89
N THR A 574 18.50 -6.81 10.25
CA THR A 574 17.91 -5.86 11.20
C THR A 574 17.45 -4.59 10.49
N ALA A 575 16.68 -3.74 11.18
CA ALA A 575 16.29 -2.45 10.61
C ALA A 575 17.51 -1.56 10.30
N ASP A 576 18.58 -1.65 11.10
CA ASP A 576 19.82 -0.90 10.87
C ASP A 576 20.57 -1.34 9.60
N ASP A 577 20.42 -2.61 9.18
CA ASP A 577 21.01 -3.09 7.93
C ASP A 577 20.24 -2.59 6.70
N LEU A 578 18.93 -2.34 6.84
CA LEU A 578 18.04 -1.98 5.74
C LEU A 578 17.90 -0.48 5.51
N VAL A 579 18.04 0.34 6.57
CA VAL A 579 17.72 1.77 6.52
C VAL A 579 18.91 2.59 6.07
N MET A 580 18.78 3.31 4.95
CA MET A 580 19.73 4.30 4.48
C MET A 580 19.08 5.70 4.46
N PRO A 581 19.87 6.80 4.35
CA PRO A 581 19.31 8.09 3.99
C PRO A 581 18.56 8.03 2.66
N GLY A 582 17.30 8.48 2.64
CA GLY A 582 16.51 8.68 1.42
C GLY A 582 15.79 7.45 0.84
N HIS A 583 16.32 6.24 1.02
CA HIS A 583 15.74 4.99 0.53
C HIS A 583 16.19 3.78 1.39
N LEU A 584 15.56 2.62 1.20
CA LEU A 584 16.07 1.35 1.75
C LEU A 584 17.32 0.90 0.99
N ASP A 585 18.16 0.09 1.64
CA ASP A 585 19.40 -0.41 1.04
C ASP A 585 19.12 -1.29 -0.20
N PRO A 586 19.52 -0.87 -1.42
CA PRO A 586 19.24 -1.61 -2.63
C PRO A 586 19.99 -2.95 -2.74
N GLN A 587 20.98 -3.21 -1.88
CA GLN A 587 21.70 -4.49 -1.87
C GLN A 587 20.78 -5.68 -1.57
N TYR A 588 19.69 -5.46 -0.83
CA TYR A 588 18.73 -6.51 -0.47
C TYR A 588 17.50 -6.54 -1.39
N MET A 589 17.42 -5.60 -2.33
CA MET A 589 16.29 -5.48 -3.24
C MET A 589 16.52 -6.28 -4.53
N ARG A 590 15.43 -6.85 -5.04
CA ARG A 590 15.38 -7.64 -6.27
C ARG A 590 14.30 -7.08 -7.18
N TYR A 591 14.68 -6.81 -8.42
CA TYR A 591 13.78 -6.37 -9.47
C TYR A 591 13.76 -7.41 -10.60
N GLU A 592 12.59 -7.63 -11.18
CA GLU A 592 12.38 -8.52 -12.33
C GLU A 592 11.56 -7.78 -13.39
N LEU A 593 11.72 -8.18 -14.66
CA LEU A 593 10.91 -7.64 -15.75
C LEU A 593 9.55 -8.34 -15.76
N HIS A 594 8.47 -7.60 -15.58
CA HIS A 594 7.11 -8.15 -15.63
C HIS A 594 6.22 -7.30 -16.52
N ARG A 595 5.12 -7.89 -16.99
CA ARG A 595 4.05 -7.13 -17.62
C ARG A 595 3.23 -6.48 -16.51
N VAL A 596 2.97 -5.18 -16.65
CA VAL A 596 2.22 -4.39 -15.68
C VAL A 596 1.09 -3.63 -16.35
N TRP A 597 -0.04 -3.56 -15.68
CA TRP A 597 -1.13 -2.64 -16.00
C TRP A 597 -0.81 -1.26 -15.44
N ILE A 598 -1.07 -0.22 -16.22
CA ILE A 598 -0.90 1.17 -15.82
C ILE A 598 -2.28 1.81 -15.69
N VAL A 599 -2.58 2.30 -14.50
CA VAL A 599 -3.85 2.95 -14.16
C VAL A 599 -3.57 4.37 -13.66
N GLU A 600 -4.26 5.35 -14.24
CA GLU A 600 -4.22 6.74 -13.76
C GLU A 600 -5.45 7.04 -12.92
N ALA A 601 -5.24 7.77 -11.83
CA ALA A 601 -6.31 8.33 -11.01
C ALA A 601 -6.13 9.84 -10.90
N THR A 602 -7.11 10.59 -11.40
CA THR A 602 -7.17 12.05 -11.29
C THR A 602 -8.33 12.47 -10.41
N LEU A 603 -8.10 13.40 -9.49
CA LEU A 603 -9.10 13.85 -8.54
C LEU A 603 -10.35 14.39 -9.26
N ARG A 604 -11.53 13.94 -8.82
CA ARG A 604 -12.82 14.44 -9.33
C ARG A 604 -13.04 15.88 -8.89
N GLU A 605 -13.72 16.63 -9.74
CA GLU A 605 -14.16 17.99 -9.42
C GLU A 605 -15.01 18.00 -8.13
N GLY A 606 -14.82 19.04 -7.31
CA GLY A 606 -15.53 19.20 -6.03
C GLY A 606 -15.00 18.32 -4.89
N THR A 607 -14.06 17.41 -5.14
CA THR A 607 -13.45 16.57 -4.09
C THR A 607 -12.06 17.09 -3.69
N ARG A 608 -11.56 16.63 -2.53
CA ARG A 608 -10.23 17.00 -2.02
C ARG A 608 -9.40 15.75 -1.72
N HIS A 609 -8.13 15.79 -2.08
CA HIS A 609 -7.11 14.86 -1.60
C HIS A 609 -5.74 15.54 -1.67
N ILE A 610 -4.79 15.15 -0.80
CA ILE A 610 -3.41 15.66 -0.87
C ILE A 610 -2.65 15.24 -2.15
N HIS A 611 -3.13 14.18 -2.80
CA HIS A 611 -2.59 13.64 -4.05
C HIS A 611 -3.61 13.84 -5.17
N PRO A 612 -3.60 14.97 -5.91
CA PRO A 612 -4.57 15.21 -6.98
C PRO A 612 -4.44 14.26 -8.17
N ARG A 613 -3.26 13.66 -8.38
CA ARG A 613 -3.03 12.64 -9.40
C ARG A 613 -2.16 11.51 -8.85
N ARG A 614 -2.46 10.28 -9.27
CA ARG A 614 -1.70 9.07 -8.93
C ARG A 614 -1.61 8.13 -10.13
N THR A 615 -0.46 7.48 -10.30
CA THR A 615 -0.25 6.45 -11.32
C THR A 615 0.05 5.12 -10.64
N PHE A 616 -0.79 4.12 -10.86
CA PHE A 616 -0.68 2.78 -10.26
C PHE A 616 -0.14 1.80 -11.30
N TYR A 617 0.82 0.98 -10.88
CA TYR A 617 1.41 -0.07 -11.72
C TYR A 617 1.12 -1.43 -11.09
N LEU A 618 0.21 -2.20 -11.69
CA LEU A 618 -0.25 -3.48 -11.17
C LEU A 618 0.40 -4.63 -11.93
N ASP A 619 1.02 -5.56 -11.22
CA ASP A 619 1.51 -6.81 -11.78
C ASP A 619 0.37 -7.60 -12.47
N GLU A 620 0.62 -8.11 -13.67
CA GLU A 620 -0.40 -8.78 -14.48
C GLU A 620 -0.87 -10.11 -13.87
N ASP A 621 0.02 -10.82 -13.17
CA ASP A 621 -0.25 -12.18 -12.66
C ASP A 621 -0.88 -12.20 -11.26
N SER A 622 -0.77 -11.10 -10.50
CA SER A 622 -1.24 -11.02 -9.11
C SER A 622 -2.18 -9.86 -8.82
N TYR A 623 -2.27 -8.86 -9.71
CA TYR A 623 -2.93 -7.57 -9.48
C TYR A 623 -2.40 -6.81 -8.25
N GLN A 624 -1.23 -7.17 -7.70
CA GLN A 624 -0.54 -6.35 -6.71
C GLN A 624 -0.11 -5.04 -7.37
N ILE A 625 -0.47 -3.90 -6.76
CA ILE A 625 0.15 -2.63 -7.10
C ILE A 625 1.61 -2.73 -6.63
N ALA A 626 2.53 -2.85 -7.58
CA ALA A 626 3.96 -3.01 -7.33
C ALA A 626 4.67 -1.66 -7.20
N LEU A 627 4.23 -0.67 -7.97
CA LEU A 627 4.70 0.70 -7.93
C LEU A 627 3.52 1.68 -7.85
N LEU A 628 3.72 2.82 -7.20
CA LEU A 628 2.74 3.90 -7.15
C LEU A 628 3.41 5.27 -7.12
N ASP A 629 3.08 6.10 -8.10
CA ASP A 629 3.59 7.46 -8.23
C ASP A 629 2.51 8.46 -7.78
N HIS A 630 2.87 9.39 -6.90
CA HIS A 630 1.97 10.42 -6.37
C HIS A 630 2.45 11.81 -6.77
N TYR A 631 1.54 12.61 -7.30
CA TYR A 631 1.83 13.97 -7.73
C TYR A 631 1.24 14.99 -6.76
N ASP A 632 1.85 16.18 -6.68
CA ASP A 632 1.33 17.31 -5.89
C ASP A 632 0.40 18.22 -6.71
N GLN A 633 -0.06 19.30 -6.09
CA GLN A 633 -0.99 20.27 -6.69
C GLN A 633 -0.41 21.08 -7.87
N ARG A 634 0.92 21.07 -8.06
CA ARG A 634 1.57 21.67 -9.24
C ARG A 634 1.70 20.68 -10.39
N GLY A 635 1.38 19.40 -10.16
CA GLY A 635 1.61 18.30 -11.10
C GLY A 635 3.01 17.72 -11.02
N ASP A 636 3.84 18.16 -10.05
CA ASP A 636 5.17 17.63 -9.84
C ASP A 636 5.09 16.27 -9.12
N LEU A 637 5.97 15.34 -9.46
CA LEU A 637 6.10 14.09 -8.72
C LEU A 637 6.56 14.40 -7.28
N TRP A 638 5.85 13.84 -6.30
CA TRP A 638 6.10 14.09 -4.88
C TRP A 638 6.51 12.82 -4.14
N ARG A 639 5.71 11.76 -4.24
CA ARG A 639 6.00 10.49 -3.55
C ARG A 639 6.05 9.33 -4.51
N VAL A 640 6.95 8.39 -4.22
CA VAL A 640 7.14 7.14 -4.97
C VAL A 640 7.02 6.00 -3.99
N SER A 641 6.18 5.03 -4.32
CA SER A 641 6.01 3.85 -3.49
C SER A 641 6.42 2.58 -4.23
N GLU A 642 7.08 1.67 -3.53
CA GLU A 642 7.47 0.35 -4.03
C GLU A 642 6.97 -0.73 -3.07
N ALA A 643 6.37 -1.79 -3.62
CA ALA A 643 5.94 -2.96 -2.88
C ALA A 643 6.84 -4.16 -3.19
N HIS A 644 7.73 -4.50 -2.25
CA HIS A 644 8.64 -5.64 -2.33
C HIS A 644 7.92 -6.91 -1.88
N THR A 645 7.69 -7.82 -2.81
CA THR A 645 6.75 -8.94 -2.66
C THR A 645 7.45 -10.28 -2.67
N ILE A 646 6.83 -11.25 -2.01
CA ILE A 646 7.18 -12.66 -2.08
C ILE A 646 5.91 -13.48 -2.33
N ASN A 647 6.09 -14.75 -2.71
CA ASN A 647 5.02 -15.73 -2.60
C ASN A 647 5.21 -16.55 -1.31
N TYR A 648 4.21 -16.49 -0.42
CA TYR A 648 4.07 -17.36 0.75
C TYR A 648 3.66 -18.74 0.24
N TYR A 649 4.65 -19.53 -0.18
CA TYR A 649 4.46 -20.67 -1.06
C TYR A 649 3.74 -21.87 -0.39
N GLU A 650 3.67 -21.94 0.94
CA GLU A 650 2.85 -22.91 1.68
C GLU A 650 1.36 -22.58 1.70
N LEU A 651 1.01 -21.30 1.51
CA LEU A 651 -0.38 -20.83 1.40
C LEU A 651 -0.84 -20.68 -0.06
N PRO A 652 0.04 -20.93 -1.03
CA PRO A 652 0.26 -20.06 -2.21
C PRO A 652 -0.41 -18.69 -2.15
N THR A 653 0.33 -17.64 -1.80
CA THR A 653 -0.20 -16.27 -1.74
C THR A 653 0.88 -15.27 -2.06
N TYR A 654 0.64 -14.44 -3.08
CA TYR A 654 1.52 -13.36 -3.47
C TYR A 654 1.19 -12.07 -2.70
N TRP A 655 2.12 -11.59 -1.87
CA TRP A 655 1.89 -10.39 -1.06
C TRP A 655 3.19 -9.65 -0.71
N SER A 656 3.07 -8.37 -0.34
CA SER A 656 4.22 -7.53 0.03
C SER A 656 4.83 -7.99 1.36
N SER A 657 6.14 -8.15 1.38
CA SER A 657 6.93 -8.25 2.61
C SER A 657 7.30 -6.87 3.14
N VAL A 658 7.73 -5.96 2.27
CA VAL A 658 8.15 -4.59 2.65
C VAL A 658 7.52 -3.60 1.70
N LEU A 659 7.00 -2.51 2.24
CA LEU A 659 6.57 -1.34 1.48
C LEU A 659 7.55 -0.20 1.76
N SER A 660 7.92 0.55 0.73
CA SER A 660 8.70 1.78 0.84
C SER A 660 7.92 2.92 0.22
N HIS A 661 7.78 4.03 0.95
CA HIS A 661 7.10 5.26 0.54
C HIS A 661 8.08 6.44 0.64
N MET A 662 8.70 6.78 -0.48
CA MET A 662 9.74 7.81 -0.58
C MET A 662 9.13 9.18 -0.87
N ASP A 663 9.40 10.16 -0.01
CA ASP A 663 9.02 11.55 -0.22
C ASP A 663 10.19 12.32 -0.85
N LEU A 664 10.10 12.51 -2.16
CA LEU A 664 11.16 13.11 -2.97
C LEU A 664 11.33 14.60 -2.69
N GLN A 665 10.41 15.28 -2.00
CA GLN A 665 10.57 16.69 -1.67
C GLN A 665 11.39 16.84 -0.39
N SER A 666 10.99 16.14 0.67
CA SER A 666 11.67 16.19 1.97
C SER A 666 12.95 15.35 2.06
N GLY A 667 13.12 14.37 1.17
CA GLY A 667 14.20 13.38 1.26
C GLY A 667 14.03 12.38 2.41
N ARG A 668 12.84 12.33 3.00
CA ARG A 668 12.46 11.32 3.99
C ARG A 668 11.69 10.20 3.30
N TYR A 669 11.55 9.08 3.97
CA TYR A 669 10.68 8.00 3.53
C TYR A 669 10.10 7.27 4.73
N LEU A 670 9.08 6.46 4.47
CA LEU A 670 8.58 5.48 5.42
C LEU A 670 8.78 4.10 4.81
N ALA A 671 9.27 3.15 5.60
CA ALA A 671 9.23 1.75 5.23
C ALA A 671 8.47 0.96 6.30
N ASP A 672 7.58 0.08 5.87
CA ASP A 672 6.85 -0.84 6.75
C ASP A 672 6.96 -2.29 6.26
N GLY A 673 6.64 -3.23 7.15
CA GLY A 673 6.87 -4.65 6.93
C GLY A 673 8.26 -5.14 7.35
N ILE A 674 8.99 -4.37 8.17
CA ILE A 674 10.32 -4.73 8.69
C ILE A 674 10.16 -5.71 9.88
N ASP A 675 9.73 -6.93 9.58
CA ASP A 675 9.40 -7.98 10.54
C ASP A 675 10.50 -9.06 10.67
N ASN A 676 11.69 -8.79 10.13
CA ASN A 676 12.81 -9.73 10.02
C ASN A 676 13.16 -10.42 11.35
N GLN A 677 13.08 -9.67 12.46
CA GLN A 677 13.39 -10.12 13.83
C GLN A 677 12.17 -10.59 14.63
N ASP A 678 10.98 -10.62 14.02
CA ASP A 678 9.72 -11.02 14.62
C ASP A 678 9.29 -12.42 14.14
N PRO A 679 8.33 -13.09 14.81
CA PRO A 679 7.72 -14.30 14.26
C PRO A 679 7.10 -14.07 12.87
N VAL A 680 7.21 -15.06 11.99
CA VAL A 680 6.62 -15.02 10.65
C VAL A 680 5.09 -14.82 10.69
N PRO A 681 4.49 -14.24 9.64
CA PRO A 681 3.05 -14.13 9.52
C PRO A 681 2.33 -15.47 9.68
N THR A 682 1.15 -15.42 10.28
CA THR A 682 0.23 -16.56 10.39
C THR A 682 -1.00 -16.30 9.52
N PHE A 683 -1.50 -17.31 8.81
CA PHE A 683 -2.57 -17.13 7.81
C PHE A 683 -3.82 -18.01 7.98
N ASN A 684 -3.71 -19.08 8.79
CA ASN A 684 -4.77 -20.07 9.00
C ASN A 684 -5.12 -20.19 10.49
N VAL A 685 -5.20 -19.06 11.18
CA VAL A 685 -5.61 -19.03 12.59
C VAL A 685 -7.14 -18.90 12.64
N GLU A 686 -7.79 -19.70 13.49
CA GLU A 686 -9.23 -19.58 13.69
C GLU A 686 -9.56 -18.25 14.40
N LEU A 687 -9.97 -17.27 13.61
CA LEU A 687 -10.40 -15.96 14.07
C LEU A 687 -11.93 -15.84 13.95
N SER A 688 -12.53 -15.06 14.86
CA SER A 688 -13.97 -14.85 14.90
C SER A 688 -14.29 -13.35 14.83
N PRO A 689 -15.33 -12.93 14.09
CA PRO A 689 -15.83 -11.55 14.09
C PRO A 689 -16.10 -10.99 15.50
N SER A 690 -16.44 -11.85 16.46
CA SER A 690 -16.65 -11.47 17.86
C SER A 690 -15.42 -10.83 18.55
N ASN A 691 -14.21 -11.16 18.07
CA ASN A 691 -12.94 -10.58 18.53
C ASN A 691 -12.69 -9.17 17.98
N TYR A 692 -13.45 -8.75 16.97
CA TYR A 692 -13.30 -7.48 16.26
C TYR A 692 -14.44 -6.52 16.60
N THR A 693 -14.79 -6.40 17.87
CA THR A 693 -15.84 -5.47 18.31
C THR A 693 -15.24 -4.31 19.12
N PRO A 694 -15.93 -3.16 19.23
CA PRO A 694 -15.49 -2.07 20.11
C PRO A 694 -15.32 -2.53 21.58
N GLN A 695 -16.10 -3.53 22.01
CA GLN A 695 -15.98 -4.12 23.33
C GLN A 695 -14.74 -5.02 23.46
N ALA A 696 -14.41 -5.81 22.44
CA ALA A 696 -13.17 -6.58 22.39
C ALA A 696 -11.94 -5.66 22.40
N LEU A 697 -11.97 -4.59 21.61
CA LEU A 697 -10.96 -3.52 21.59
C LEU A 697 -10.73 -2.93 23.00
N ARG A 698 -11.81 -2.58 23.71
CA ARG A 698 -11.72 -2.06 25.09
C ARG A 698 -11.13 -3.08 26.07
N THR A 699 -11.39 -4.37 25.85
CA THR A 699 -10.88 -5.44 26.71
C THR A 699 -9.39 -5.66 26.49
N ARG A 700 -8.93 -5.61 25.23
CA ARG A 700 -7.51 -5.71 24.88
C ARG A 700 -6.71 -4.53 25.41
N GLY A 701 -7.18 -3.30 25.20
CA GLY A 701 -6.46 -2.10 25.66
C GLY A 701 -6.35 -1.93 27.19
N ARG A 702 -7.00 -2.78 27.99
CA ARG A 702 -6.90 -2.79 29.46
C ARG A 702 -5.88 -3.79 30.00
N ARG A 703 -5.47 -4.76 29.19
CA ARG A 703 -4.37 -5.68 29.50
C ARG A 703 -3.06 -4.94 29.28
#